data_AF-A0A9Q1CHL9-F1
#
_entry.id   AF-A0A9Q1CHL9-F1
#
_cell.length_a   1.000
_cell.length_b   1.000
_cell.length_c   1.000
_cell.angle_alpha   90.00
_cell.angle_beta   90.00
_cell.angle_gamma   90.00
#
_symmetry.space_group_name_H-M   'P 1'
#
loop_
_entity.id
_entity.type
_entity.pdbx_description
1 polymer ?
#
loop_
_entity_poly.entity_id
_entity_poly.type
_entity_poly.pdbx_seq_one_letter_code
_entity_poly.pdbx_strand_id
1 'polypeptide(L)'
;MSGGRQRTSNEYFLANRKMSPYPVALSVLVSIISAVTYIGTPAETYLYGAAFWQNSLSRPIGALLIMFVTLPVFYNLQVASIFEYLELRFNSVVRYTGMITNLLFILVYMGIVIYAPALALNAVTGLSIEASTLTVGLVCTFYTTIGGIKAVVWTDVFQSAIMICGMLITIIGGTVSIGGVGEVWNRAQDGKRTVLVDFSFDPTVRYSLWSCVIGGTFAVSSFAGTNQLLVQRYLTCRSLKSAQTATFVGLLLFSLIDIISVITGTVTYAYFAGCDPISNKDISKPDQIIPLLMIRLFSRIPGLTGVLLSAAFSASLSSVSSGINALTTLTGQGIFRKIWPDIKESKFTFLSKLTSIFFGFLCIALAFLAPLLGNVLQVTLSIAGICNGTVLGVFLLGILLPWANWKGAIVGFWLGLSVGCWIQIGSIVYPPVRQMMPLSIDSCPVNLQANSSVYILHDKVVLLFSAAIGIYHAMSGGRQRTSSEYFLANRSMSPYPVAMSILVSIVSAITYIGTPAETYLYGAAQWQSSFSRPIVALVIMFVTLPVFYNLQVTSIFEYLERRFNSVVSYTGMIANVLYILVYMGIVIYAPALTLNAVTGLSIPASTLAVGLVCTFYTTIGGIKAVVWTDVFQSIIMLSGMLITIIGVTISVGGVREVWNRAEYGGRTVLFDFRVDPTVRYSLWSCAIGSTFVLLSLGGTNQLLVQRYLTCRTLNGARIAVLVGLLLFSLVDIISVATGVVSYAYFAGCDPISNNDISKPDQIIPLVMIRLFSRYPGLTGILVSAAFSASLSSVSSGINAMTTLTGEGVFRKIWPRMEESKFTFLTKMISIFYGLLCIGLAFLSPLLGNILSVTLSFLGICNGPVFGMFILGTCFPWANWMGAFGGFWTGLIVGLWLQIGSLIYPHERQMLPMSTDSCPSKTELNDTLSPTYTLNTQDFYATSPSFFDSSTTASTHDSLSTVVWLYHISYLYYALATFLTTFSFGVFISIVTGPTDSSTLDGSLLSPIVFVIHRCLPKSIKNKVKLQEDPYLGAKCNGTEVRKNESHL
;
A
#
# COMPACT_ATOMS: atom_id res chain seq x y z
N MET A 1 -14.97 -10.85 -13.83
CA MET A 1 -16.08 -10.52 -12.89
C MET A 1 -16.66 -9.15 -13.23
N SER A 2 -17.98 -8.98 -13.24
CA SER A 2 -18.71 -7.82 -13.80
C SER A 2 -18.75 -6.57 -12.89
N GLY A 3 -17.61 -6.08 -12.39
CA GLY A 3 -17.56 -4.91 -11.49
C GLY A 3 -17.93 -3.57 -12.17
N GLY A 4 -17.97 -3.53 -13.50
CA GLY A 4 -18.21 -2.32 -14.29
C GLY A 4 -19.66 -1.89 -14.48
N ARG A 5 -20.64 -2.60 -13.91
CA ARG A 5 -22.08 -2.29 -14.07
C ARG A 5 -22.79 -1.74 -12.82
N GLN A 6 -22.15 -1.76 -11.65
CA GLN A 6 -22.78 -1.38 -10.36
C GLN A 6 -23.03 0.14 -10.25
N ARG A 7 -24.11 0.61 -10.86
CA ARG A 7 -24.53 2.02 -10.83
C ARG A 7 -25.55 2.32 -9.71
N THR A 8 -26.09 1.29 -9.06
CA THR A 8 -27.16 1.41 -8.06
C THR A 8 -26.82 0.67 -6.77
N SER A 9 -27.29 1.22 -5.65
CA SER A 9 -27.28 0.59 -4.32
C SER A 9 -27.81 -0.85 -4.34
N ASN A 10 -28.91 -1.08 -5.07
CA ASN A 10 -29.54 -2.39 -5.17
C ASN A 10 -28.64 -3.43 -5.88
N GLU A 11 -27.83 -3.01 -6.85
CA GLU A 11 -26.85 -3.89 -7.50
C GLU A 11 -25.63 -4.16 -6.60
N TYR A 12 -25.18 -3.15 -5.85
CA TYR A 12 -24.02 -3.27 -4.95
C TYR A 12 -24.32 -4.17 -3.74
N PHE A 13 -25.48 -3.96 -3.08
CA PHE A 13 -25.82 -4.64 -1.83
C PHE A 13 -26.67 -5.91 -1.99
N LEU A 14 -27.48 -6.00 -3.06
CA LEU A 14 -28.44 -7.10 -3.25
C LEU A 14 -28.33 -7.80 -4.60
N ALA A 15 -27.33 -7.47 -5.43
CA ALA A 15 -27.14 -8.05 -6.77
C ALA A 15 -28.40 -8.01 -7.66
N ASN A 16 -29.24 -6.97 -7.51
CA ASN A 16 -30.54 -6.85 -8.17
C ASN A 16 -31.50 -8.03 -7.92
N ARG A 17 -31.28 -8.82 -6.87
CA ARG A 17 -32.09 -10.01 -6.50
C ARG A 17 -32.19 -11.06 -7.60
N LYS A 18 -31.13 -11.21 -8.39
CA LYS A 18 -31.12 -12.09 -9.58
C LYS A 18 -30.27 -13.35 -9.41
N MET A 19 -29.75 -13.62 -8.21
CA MET A 19 -28.84 -14.74 -7.96
C MET A 19 -29.58 -16.08 -7.91
N SER A 20 -28.92 -17.11 -8.42
CA SER A 20 -29.34 -18.51 -8.34
C SER A 20 -29.09 -19.08 -6.93
N PRO A 21 -29.87 -20.05 -6.44
CA PRO A 21 -29.73 -20.56 -5.07
C PRO A 21 -28.38 -21.23 -4.79
N TYR A 22 -27.81 -21.97 -5.74
CA TYR A 22 -26.59 -22.75 -5.48
C TYR A 22 -25.31 -21.91 -5.32
N PRO A 23 -25.03 -20.90 -6.18
CA PRO A 23 -23.93 -19.97 -5.92
C PRO A 23 -24.06 -19.27 -4.58
N VAL A 24 -25.29 -18.88 -4.20
CA VAL A 24 -25.56 -18.26 -2.90
C VAL A 24 -25.33 -19.24 -1.75
N ALA A 25 -25.71 -20.52 -1.90
CA ALA A 25 -25.44 -21.57 -0.92
C ALA A 25 -23.94 -21.79 -0.68
N LEU A 26 -23.14 -21.89 -1.74
CA LEU A 26 -21.68 -21.99 -1.66
C LEU A 26 -21.05 -20.73 -1.07
N SER A 27 -21.63 -19.57 -1.37
CA SER A 27 -21.26 -18.33 -0.72
C SER A 27 -21.46 -18.33 0.78
N VAL A 28 -22.63 -18.78 1.22
CA VAL A 28 -23.01 -18.87 2.63
C VAL A 28 -22.07 -19.86 3.32
N LEU A 29 -21.81 -21.01 2.68
CA LEU A 29 -20.86 -22.01 3.14
C LEU A 29 -19.48 -21.40 3.45
N VAL A 30 -18.85 -20.75 2.47
CA VAL A 30 -17.48 -20.21 2.62
C VAL A 30 -17.44 -18.98 3.51
N SER A 31 -18.53 -18.19 3.57
CA SER A 31 -18.61 -17.06 4.50
C SER A 31 -18.63 -17.52 5.96
N ILE A 32 -19.23 -18.69 6.22
CA ILE A 32 -19.30 -19.31 7.55
C ILE A 32 -18.01 -20.06 7.87
N ILE A 33 -17.44 -20.80 6.91
CA ILE A 33 -16.14 -21.46 7.08
C ILE A 33 -15.03 -20.42 6.95
N SER A 34 -14.81 -19.71 8.03
CA SER A 34 -13.65 -18.85 8.20
C SER A 34 -12.36 -19.69 8.29
N ALA A 35 -11.19 -19.05 8.13
CA ALA A 35 -9.93 -19.74 8.42
C ALA A 35 -9.84 -20.22 9.88
N VAL A 36 -10.56 -19.55 10.79
CA VAL A 36 -10.68 -19.97 12.20
C VAL A 36 -11.34 -21.34 12.28
N THR A 37 -12.37 -21.61 11.49
CA THR A 37 -13.01 -22.94 11.43
C THR A 37 -12.16 -23.93 10.64
N TYR A 38 -11.58 -23.51 9.52
CA TYR A 38 -10.78 -24.37 8.64
C TYR A 38 -9.55 -24.96 9.35
N ILE A 39 -8.90 -24.18 10.20
CA ILE A 39 -7.68 -24.57 10.94
C ILE A 39 -8.01 -24.95 12.38
N GLY A 40 -8.92 -24.22 13.03
CA GLY A 40 -9.24 -24.39 14.44
C GLY A 40 -10.09 -25.63 14.73
N THR A 41 -11.04 -26.02 13.86
CA THR A 41 -11.83 -27.25 14.10
C THR A 41 -10.94 -28.51 14.11
N PRO A 42 -10.03 -28.71 13.14
CA PRO A 42 -9.09 -29.83 13.22
C PRO A 42 -8.16 -29.77 14.44
N ALA A 43 -7.70 -28.57 14.84
CA ALA A 43 -6.86 -28.39 16.03
C ALA A 43 -7.63 -28.69 17.34
N GLU A 44 -8.91 -28.31 17.41
CA GLU A 44 -9.80 -28.66 18.51
C GLU A 44 -9.97 -30.19 18.61
N THR A 45 -10.18 -30.87 17.48
CA THR A 45 -10.23 -32.34 17.45
C THR A 45 -8.90 -32.99 17.84
N TYR A 46 -7.77 -32.41 17.45
CA TYR A 46 -6.44 -32.90 17.84
C TYR A 46 -6.23 -32.88 19.37
N LEU A 47 -6.69 -31.82 20.05
CA LEU A 47 -6.49 -31.62 21.48
C LEU A 47 -7.58 -32.26 22.37
N TYR A 48 -8.84 -32.23 21.91
CA TYR A 48 -10.03 -32.57 22.72
C TYR A 48 -10.93 -33.64 22.09
N GLY A 49 -10.53 -34.24 20.97
CA GLY A 49 -11.17 -35.40 20.36
C GLY A 49 -12.35 -35.11 19.43
N ALA A 50 -12.93 -36.18 18.89
CA ALA A 50 -13.87 -36.10 17.78
C ALA A 50 -15.27 -35.58 18.17
N ALA A 51 -15.62 -35.55 19.47
CA ALA A 51 -16.96 -35.18 19.98
C ALA A 51 -17.52 -33.84 19.45
N PHE A 52 -16.67 -32.93 18.97
CA PHE A 52 -17.08 -31.68 18.32
C PHE A 52 -18.02 -31.88 17.12
N TRP A 53 -17.97 -33.03 16.42
CA TRP A 53 -18.83 -33.30 15.26
C TRP A 53 -20.32 -33.21 15.60
N GLN A 54 -20.73 -33.43 16.85
CA GLN A 54 -22.12 -33.32 17.31
C GLN A 54 -22.73 -31.95 16.98
N ASN A 55 -21.91 -30.89 16.95
CA ASN A 55 -22.34 -29.54 16.57
C ASN A 55 -22.86 -29.45 15.12
N SER A 56 -22.43 -30.36 14.24
CA SER A 56 -22.91 -30.43 12.85
C SER A 56 -24.40 -30.82 12.72
N LEU A 57 -24.97 -31.49 13.72
CA LEU A 57 -26.40 -31.86 13.75
C LEU A 57 -27.33 -30.66 13.95
N SER A 58 -26.83 -29.59 14.57
CA SER A 58 -27.61 -28.40 14.87
C SER A 58 -27.92 -27.54 13.64
N ARG A 59 -27.09 -27.61 12.60
CA ARG A 59 -27.13 -26.70 11.45
C ARG A 59 -28.33 -26.92 10.52
N PRO A 60 -28.72 -28.16 10.17
CA PRO A 60 -29.97 -28.39 9.44
C PRO A 60 -31.21 -27.95 10.22
N ILE A 61 -31.23 -28.17 11.55
CA ILE A 61 -32.34 -27.77 12.42
C ILE A 61 -32.44 -26.24 12.46
N GLY A 62 -31.31 -25.56 12.68
CA GLY A 62 -31.25 -24.10 12.65
C GLY A 62 -31.60 -23.52 11.28
N ALA A 63 -31.27 -24.21 10.18
CA ALA A 63 -31.68 -23.82 8.84
C ALA A 63 -33.21 -23.79 8.69
N LEU A 64 -33.92 -24.80 9.24
CA LEU A 64 -35.39 -24.82 9.24
C LEU A 64 -35.96 -23.63 10.01
N LEU A 65 -35.41 -23.33 11.19
CA LEU A 65 -35.82 -22.17 11.98
C LEU A 65 -35.65 -20.87 11.18
N ILE A 66 -34.51 -20.71 10.49
CA ILE A 66 -34.26 -19.52 9.66
C ILE A 66 -35.26 -19.44 8.51
N MET A 67 -35.44 -20.53 7.76
CA MET A 67 -36.26 -20.61 6.56
C MET A 67 -37.73 -20.31 6.81
N PHE A 68 -38.27 -20.74 7.95
CA PHE A 68 -39.69 -20.61 8.27
C PHE A 68 -40.01 -19.40 9.15
N VAL A 69 -39.09 -18.96 10.01
CA VAL A 69 -39.35 -17.87 10.96
C VAL A 69 -38.79 -16.54 10.48
N THR A 70 -37.47 -16.44 10.34
CA THR A 70 -36.80 -15.15 10.10
C THR A 70 -36.80 -14.72 8.64
N LEU A 71 -36.52 -15.65 7.72
CA LEU A 71 -36.29 -15.35 6.31
C LEU A 71 -37.55 -14.84 5.57
N PRO A 72 -38.77 -15.38 5.79
CA PRO A 72 -39.97 -14.86 5.15
C PRO A 72 -40.23 -13.38 5.48
N VAL A 73 -39.98 -12.99 6.73
CA VAL A 73 -40.15 -11.60 7.20
C VAL A 73 -39.18 -10.68 6.47
N PHE A 74 -37.88 -10.97 6.50
CA PHE A 74 -36.87 -10.12 5.85
C PHE A 74 -37.02 -10.07 4.33
N TYR A 75 -37.38 -11.19 3.70
CA TYR A 75 -37.56 -11.25 2.25
C TYR A 75 -38.75 -10.40 1.79
N ASN A 76 -39.88 -10.47 2.52
CA ASN A 76 -41.09 -9.72 2.19
C ASN A 76 -40.94 -8.21 2.43
N LEU A 77 -40.21 -7.81 3.46
CA LEU A 77 -39.96 -6.39 3.76
C LEU A 77 -39.03 -5.71 2.76
N GLN A 78 -38.28 -6.50 1.97
CA GLN A 78 -37.35 -5.99 0.95
C GLN A 78 -36.28 -5.02 1.48
N VAL A 79 -35.98 -5.05 2.77
CA VAL A 79 -35.01 -4.16 3.42
C VAL A 79 -33.57 -4.58 3.11
N ALA A 80 -32.67 -3.60 2.96
CA ALA A 80 -31.24 -3.87 2.74
C ALA A 80 -30.49 -4.07 4.07
N SER A 81 -30.98 -3.50 5.17
CA SER A 81 -30.51 -3.72 6.53
C SER A 81 -31.61 -4.41 7.33
N ILE A 82 -31.32 -5.59 7.89
CA ILE A 82 -32.32 -6.35 8.68
C ILE A 82 -32.79 -5.60 9.92
N PHE A 83 -31.99 -4.66 10.45
CA PHE A 83 -32.35 -3.84 11.61
C PHE A 83 -33.44 -2.80 11.32
N GLU A 84 -33.75 -2.55 10.05
CA GLU A 84 -34.90 -1.71 9.67
C GLU A 84 -36.22 -2.34 10.13
N TYR A 85 -36.31 -3.66 10.16
CA TYR A 85 -37.44 -4.38 10.77
C TYR A 85 -37.64 -3.98 12.24
N LEU A 86 -36.57 -3.82 13.03
CA LEU A 86 -36.70 -3.46 14.45
C LEU A 86 -37.23 -2.04 14.65
N GLU A 87 -37.00 -1.13 13.71
CA GLU A 87 -37.61 0.20 13.78
C GLU A 87 -39.08 0.17 13.39
N LEU A 88 -39.43 -0.59 12.35
CA LEU A 88 -40.83 -0.79 11.95
C LEU A 88 -41.64 -1.50 13.04
N ARG A 89 -41.03 -2.47 13.75
CA ARG A 89 -41.69 -3.26 14.79
C ARG A 89 -41.73 -2.56 16.14
N PHE A 90 -40.67 -1.83 16.49
CA PHE A 90 -40.53 -1.17 17.79
C PHE A 90 -40.29 0.33 17.62
N ASN A 91 -39.03 0.77 17.54
CA ASN A 91 -38.66 2.17 17.34
C ASN A 91 -37.17 2.29 16.96
N SER A 92 -36.71 3.52 16.70
CA SER A 92 -35.31 3.79 16.36
C SER A 92 -34.32 3.37 17.45
N VAL A 93 -34.70 3.40 18.74
CA VAL A 93 -33.80 3.04 19.86
C VAL A 93 -33.41 1.56 19.77
N VAL A 94 -34.40 0.68 19.59
CA VAL A 94 -34.15 -0.77 19.45
C VAL A 94 -33.36 -1.06 18.18
N ARG A 95 -33.66 -0.38 17.07
CA ARG A 95 -32.89 -0.47 15.81
C ARG A 95 -31.41 -0.15 16.03
N TYR A 96 -31.08 1.02 16.55
CA TYR A 96 -29.69 1.45 16.68
C TYR A 96 -28.91 0.61 17.69
N THR A 97 -29.55 0.18 18.78
CA THR A 97 -28.90 -0.69 19.79
C THR A 97 -28.50 -2.04 19.20
N GLY A 98 -29.42 -2.71 18.50
CA GLY A 98 -29.11 -3.97 17.82
C GLY A 98 -28.08 -3.79 16.69
N MET A 99 -28.23 -2.73 15.90
CA MET A 99 -27.35 -2.42 14.77
C MET A 99 -25.90 -2.15 15.23
N ILE A 100 -25.70 -1.32 16.26
CA ILE A 100 -24.38 -1.00 16.82
C ILE A 100 -23.73 -2.24 17.41
N THR A 101 -24.49 -3.07 18.12
CA THR A 101 -23.96 -4.31 18.70
C THR A 101 -23.51 -5.28 17.63
N ASN A 102 -24.31 -5.47 16.58
CA ASN A 102 -23.93 -6.32 15.45
C ASN A 102 -22.74 -5.74 14.67
N LEU A 103 -22.66 -4.41 14.55
CA LEU A 103 -21.52 -3.71 13.94
C LEU A 103 -20.24 -3.96 14.75
N LEU A 104 -20.26 -3.79 16.08
CA LEU A 104 -19.13 -4.05 16.96
C LEU A 104 -18.70 -5.52 16.92
N PHE A 105 -19.67 -6.44 16.92
CA PHE A 105 -19.41 -7.87 16.79
C PHE A 105 -18.68 -8.18 15.49
N ILE A 106 -19.22 -7.75 14.34
CA ILE A 106 -18.59 -8.02 13.03
C ILE A 106 -17.18 -7.41 13.00
N LEU A 107 -17.00 -6.23 13.57
CA LEU A 107 -15.69 -5.56 13.61
C LEU A 107 -14.63 -6.39 14.36
N VAL A 108 -14.94 -6.83 15.59
CA VAL A 108 -14.03 -7.66 16.39
C VAL A 108 -13.82 -9.02 15.75
N TYR A 109 -14.90 -9.67 15.31
CA TYR A 109 -14.84 -10.98 14.67
C TYR A 109 -13.97 -10.95 13.40
N MET A 110 -14.12 -9.94 12.54
CA MET A 110 -13.29 -9.83 11.34
C MET A 110 -11.82 -9.56 11.64
N GLY A 111 -11.50 -8.85 12.73
CA GLY A 111 -10.12 -8.75 13.21
C GLY A 111 -9.53 -10.12 13.56
N ILE A 112 -10.29 -10.93 14.30
CA ILE A 112 -9.89 -12.30 14.66
C ILE A 112 -9.75 -13.20 13.42
N VAL A 113 -10.67 -13.09 12.45
CA VAL A 113 -10.64 -13.89 11.22
C VAL A 113 -9.46 -13.55 10.30
N ILE A 114 -8.95 -12.32 10.34
CA ILE A 114 -7.72 -11.92 9.63
C ILE A 114 -6.48 -12.59 10.26
N TYR A 115 -6.52 -12.92 11.56
CA TYR A 115 -5.39 -13.50 12.29
C TYR A 115 -5.13 -14.99 12.00
N ALA A 116 -6.16 -15.82 11.85
CA ALA A 116 -6.02 -17.24 11.54
C ALA A 116 -5.22 -17.58 10.25
N PRO A 117 -5.46 -16.97 9.08
CA PRO A 117 -4.66 -17.21 7.88
C PRO A 117 -3.28 -16.56 7.99
N ALA A 118 -3.12 -15.55 8.85
CA ALA A 118 -1.83 -14.95 9.14
C ALA A 118 -0.93 -15.90 9.95
N LEU A 119 -1.49 -16.72 10.85
CA LEU A 119 -0.79 -17.83 11.48
C LEU A 119 -0.30 -18.86 10.47
N ALA A 120 -1.17 -19.26 9.53
CA ALA A 120 -0.79 -20.18 8.45
C ALA A 120 0.28 -19.58 7.53
N LEU A 121 0.16 -18.29 7.19
CA LEU A 121 1.16 -17.57 6.40
C LEU A 121 2.50 -17.51 7.12
N ASN A 122 2.50 -17.18 8.42
CA ASN A 122 3.68 -17.16 9.28
C ASN A 122 4.36 -18.53 9.33
N ALA A 123 3.61 -19.61 9.53
CA ALA A 123 4.15 -20.96 9.64
C ALA A 123 4.86 -21.46 8.36
N VAL A 124 4.45 -20.94 7.20
CA VAL A 124 4.92 -21.43 5.88
C VAL A 124 5.98 -20.52 5.31
N THR A 125 5.81 -19.21 5.50
CA THR A 125 6.69 -18.23 4.89
C THR A 125 7.72 -17.68 5.86
N GLY A 126 7.56 -17.91 7.16
CA GLY A 126 8.41 -17.32 8.20
C GLY A 126 8.17 -15.83 8.44
N LEU A 127 7.16 -15.18 7.82
CA LEU A 127 6.78 -13.80 8.14
C LEU A 127 6.45 -13.67 9.60
N SER A 128 6.81 -12.54 10.23
CA SER A 128 6.27 -12.26 11.55
C SER A 128 4.74 -12.25 11.50
N ILE A 129 4.11 -12.65 12.59
CA ILE A 129 2.66 -12.81 12.61
C ILE A 129 1.95 -11.48 12.35
N GLU A 130 2.58 -10.38 12.77
CA GLU A 130 2.17 -9.00 12.53
C GLU A 130 2.12 -8.67 11.03
N ALA A 131 3.17 -9.01 10.28
CA ALA A 131 3.20 -8.74 8.84
C ALA A 131 2.30 -9.68 8.05
N SER A 132 2.16 -10.92 8.52
CA SER A 132 1.18 -11.84 7.98
C SER A 132 -0.25 -11.29 8.15
N THR A 133 -0.56 -10.75 9.32
CA THR A 133 -1.85 -10.12 9.66
C THR A 133 -2.11 -8.89 8.80
N LEU A 134 -1.11 -8.01 8.65
CA LEU A 134 -1.23 -6.83 7.79
C LEU A 134 -1.45 -7.22 6.32
N THR A 135 -0.68 -8.17 5.82
CA THR A 135 -0.75 -8.61 4.42
C THR A 135 -2.13 -9.17 4.11
N VAL A 136 -2.60 -10.16 4.88
CA VAL A 136 -3.92 -10.76 4.65
C VAL A 136 -5.03 -9.73 4.78
N GLY A 137 -4.97 -8.88 5.81
CA GLY A 137 -5.97 -7.85 6.04
C GLY A 137 -6.05 -6.81 4.91
N LEU A 138 -4.92 -6.36 4.36
CA LEU A 138 -4.87 -5.43 3.22
C LEU A 138 -5.44 -6.06 1.96
N VAL A 139 -5.08 -7.32 1.65
CA VAL A 139 -5.63 -8.06 0.50
C VAL A 139 -7.15 -8.17 0.61
N CYS A 140 -7.64 -8.62 1.78
CA CYS A 140 -9.07 -8.76 2.03
C CYS A 140 -9.82 -7.42 1.90
N THR A 141 -9.28 -6.34 2.47
CA THR A 141 -9.89 -5.01 2.43
C THR A 141 -10.00 -4.47 1.00
N PHE A 142 -8.92 -4.57 0.23
CA PHE A 142 -8.85 -4.03 -1.13
C PHE A 142 -9.81 -4.76 -2.08
N TYR A 143 -9.78 -6.10 -2.06
CA TYR A 143 -10.64 -6.93 -2.90
C TYR A 143 -12.13 -6.67 -2.63
N THR A 144 -12.50 -6.51 -1.35
CA THR A 144 -13.89 -6.29 -0.94
C THR A 144 -14.41 -4.91 -1.31
N THR A 145 -13.57 -3.89 -1.21
CA THR A 145 -13.95 -2.50 -1.55
C THR A 145 -14.38 -2.38 -3.02
N ILE A 146 -13.76 -3.19 -3.89
CA ILE A 146 -13.94 -3.12 -5.35
C ILE A 146 -15.11 -4.00 -5.82
N GLY A 147 -15.35 -5.14 -5.17
CA GLY A 147 -16.40 -6.09 -5.54
C GLY A 147 -17.67 -5.94 -4.70
N GLY A 148 -18.79 -5.48 -5.28
CA GLY A 148 -20.09 -5.60 -4.61
C GLY A 148 -20.53 -7.07 -4.45
N ILE A 149 -21.65 -7.31 -3.76
CA ILE A 149 -22.04 -8.66 -3.29
C ILE A 149 -22.09 -9.74 -4.39
N LYS A 150 -22.42 -9.35 -5.63
CA LYS A 150 -22.40 -10.27 -6.78
C LYS A 150 -21.01 -10.82 -7.08
N ALA A 151 -19.98 -9.96 -7.04
CA ALA A 151 -18.60 -10.37 -7.30
C ALA A 151 -18.09 -11.28 -6.18
N VAL A 152 -18.39 -10.91 -4.93
CA VAL A 152 -18.09 -11.71 -3.74
C VAL A 152 -18.69 -13.10 -3.87
N VAL A 153 -19.96 -13.22 -4.28
CA VAL A 153 -20.59 -14.53 -4.39
C VAL A 153 -19.89 -15.45 -5.41
N TRP A 154 -19.43 -14.89 -6.54
CA TRP A 154 -18.73 -15.69 -7.54
C TRP A 154 -17.30 -16.07 -7.13
N THR A 155 -16.60 -15.23 -6.35
CA THR A 155 -15.33 -15.67 -5.76
C THR A 155 -15.52 -16.76 -4.72
N ASP A 156 -16.56 -16.67 -3.90
CA ASP A 156 -16.82 -17.67 -2.87
C ASP A 156 -17.06 -19.05 -3.50
N VAL A 157 -17.75 -19.11 -4.65
CA VAL A 157 -17.94 -20.37 -5.38
C VAL A 157 -16.59 -21.02 -5.72
N PHE A 158 -15.63 -20.26 -6.25
CA PHE A 158 -14.31 -20.78 -6.56
C PHE A 158 -13.50 -21.14 -5.31
N GLN A 159 -13.59 -20.31 -4.26
CA GLN A 159 -12.92 -20.54 -2.98
C GLN A 159 -13.42 -21.81 -2.28
N SER A 160 -14.72 -22.10 -2.38
CA SER A 160 -15.34 -23.32 -1.84
C SER A 160 -14.70 -24.58 -2.40
N ALA A 161 -14.45 -24.63 -3.71
CA ALA A 161 -13.81 -25.75 -4.38
C ALA A 161 -12.38 -25.97 -3.88
N ILE A 162 -11.57 -24.91 -3.78
CA ILE A 162 -10.19 -24.98 -3.27
C ILE A 162 -10.16 -25.49 -1.83
N MET A 163 -11.07 -25.02 -0.98
CA MET A 163 -11.15 -25.45 0.42
C MET A 163 -11.48 -26.92 0.57
N ILE A 164 -12.49 -27.39 -0.18
CA ILE A 164 -12.90 -28.80 -0.19
C ILE A 164 -11.76 -29.69 -0.69
N CYS A 165 -11.17 -29.36 -1.84
CA CYS A 165 -10.05 -30.11 -2.39
C CYS A 165 -8.85 -30.14 -1.43
N GLY A 166 -8.54 -29.02 -0.77
CA GLY A 166 -7.42 -28.93 0.16
C GLY A 166 -7.56 -29.86 1.37
N MET A 167 -8.75 -29.92 1.96
CA MET A 167 -9.04 -30.84 3.07
C MET A 167 -9.02 -32.30 2.60
N LEU A 168 -9.63 -32.62 1.46
CA LEU A 168 -9.64 -33.98 0.94
C LEU A 168 -8.23 -34.49 0.61
N ILE A 169 -7.38 -33.68 -0.02
CA ILE A 169 -5.99 -34.03 -0.31
C ILE A 169 -5.22 -34.29 0.98
N THR A 170 -5.43 -33.45 2.01
CA THR A 170 -4.77 -33.61 3.32
C THR A 170 -5.20 -34.90 4.02
N ILE A 171 -6.49 -35.22 4.01
CA ILE A 171 -7.03 -36.48 4.57
C ILE A 171 -6.44 -37.69 3.82
N ILE A 172 -6.48 -37.68 2.49
CA ILE A 172 -6.00 -38.79 1.66
C ILE A 172 -4.50 -38.99 1.87
N GLY A 173 -3.70 -37.93 1.74
CA GLY A 173 -2.25 -38.00 1.92
C GLY A 173 -1.84 -38.42 3.33
N GLY A 174 -2.51 -37.88 4.35
CA GLY A 174 -2.27 -38.26 5.74
C GLY A 174 -2.59 -39.73 5.99
N THR A 175 -3.78 -40.19 5.57
CA THR A 175 -4.21 -41.58 5.74
C THR A 175 -3.28 -42.57 5.04
N VAL A 176 -2.85 -42.26 3.81
CA VAL A 176 -1.90 -43.09 3.05
C VAL A 176 -0.55 -43.15 3.75
N SER A 177 -0.05 -42.03 4.27
CA SER A 177 1.25 -41.98 4.96
C SER A 177 1.29 -42.77 6.28
N ILE A 178 0.13 -42.96 6.92
CA ILE A 178 0.01 -43.66 8.21
C ILE A 178 -0.11 -45.19 8.00
N GLY A 179 -0.55 -45.66 6.82
CA GLY A 179 -0.76 -47.07 6.53
C GLY A 179 -2.23 -47.47 6.31
N GLY A 180 -3.13 -46.49 6.15
CA GLY A 180 -4.55 -46.69 5.86
C GLY A 180 -5.50 -46.27 6.97
N VAL A 181 -6.81 -46.34 6.69
CA VAL A 181 -7.87 -45.85 7.60
C VAL A 181 -7.91 -46.64 8.92
N GLY A 182 -7.64 -47.95 8.87
CA GLY A 182 -7.62 -48.80 10.06
C GLY A 182 -6.55 -48.37 11.07
N GLU A 183 -5.36 -48.03 10.59
CA GLU A 183 -4.26 -47.56 11.44
C GLU A 183 -4.52 -46.16 12.01
N VAL A 184 -5.14 -45.27 11.22
CA VAL A 184 -5.62 -43.96 11.72
C VAL A 184 -6.60 -44.15 12.88
N TRP A 185 -7.53 -45.09 12.76
CA TRP A 185 -8.53 -45.37 13.80
C TRP A 185 -7.89 -45.97 15.05
N ASN A 186 -6.99 -46.95 14.90
CA ASN A 186 -6.29 -47.57 16.03
C ASN A 186 -5.52 -46.53 16.85
N ARG A 187 -4.70 -45.71 16.18
CA ARG A 187 -3.95 -44.64 16.86
C ARG A 187 -4.87 -43.64 17.54
N ALA A 188 -5.97 -43.25 16.90
CA ALA A 188 -6.96 -42.35 17.49
C ALA A 188 -7.64 -42.96 18.73
N GLN A 189 -7.88 -44.27 18.73
CA GLN A 189 -8.44 -45.01 19.86
C GLN A 189 -7.46 -45.06 21.03
N ASP A 190 -6.18 -45.36 20.77
CA ASP A 190 -5.11 -45.33 21.77
C ASP A 190 -4.97 -43.92 22.39
N GLY A 191 -5.14 -42.89 21.55
CA GLY A 191 -5.19 -41.50 21.96
C GLY A 191 -6.48 -41.04 22.66
N LYS A 192 -7.45 -41.92 22.90
CA LYS A 192 -8.78 -41.61 23.49
C LYS A 192 -9.58 -40.54 22.72
N ARG A 193 -9.34 -40.37 21.42
CA ARG A 193 -9.97 -39.34 20.57
C ARG A 193 -11.21 -39.84 19.80
N THR A 194 -11.58 -41.11 19.98
CA THR A 194 -12.70 -41.79 19.29
C THR A 194 -14.06 -41.64 20.00
N VAL A 195 -14.14 -40.89 21.10
CA VAL A 195 -15.43 -40.58 21.73
C VAL A 195 -16.21 -39.64 20.81
N LEU A 196 -17.22 -40.19 20.13
CA LEU A 196 -18.04 -39.46 19.17
C LEU A 196 -19.21 -38.73 19.82
N VAL A 197 -19.92 -39.34 20.77
CA VAL A 197 -21.14 -38.75 21.35
C VAL A 197 -21.09 -38.84 22.86
N ASP A 198 -21.46 -37.74 23.52
CA ASP A 198 -21.63 -37.68 24.97
C ASP A 198 -23.07 -37.25 25.30
N PHE A 199 -23.81 -38.11 25.98
CA PHE A 199 -25.24 -37.88 26.30
C PHE A 199 -25.47 -37.16 27.63
N SER A 200 -24.42 -36.65 28.29
CA SER A 200 -24.51 -36.00 29.60
C SER A 200 -25.37 -34.72 29.54
N PHE A 201 -26.27 -34.56 30.51
CA PHE A 201 -27.07 -33.35 30.69
C PHE A 201 -26.32 -32.26 31.49
N ASP A 202 -25.09 -32.52 31.90
CA ASP A 202 -24.27 -31.58 32.63
C ASP A 202 -23.85 -30.39 31.73
N PRO A 203 -24.25 -29.15 32.06
CA PRO A 203 -23.91 -27.96 31.27
C PRO A 203 -22.43 -27.57 31.38
N THR A 204 -21.65 -28.21 32.25
CA THR A 204 -20.20 -27.97 32.39
C THR A 204 -19.37 -28.84 31.44
N VAL A 205 -19.95 -29.89 30.84
CA VAL A 205 -19.29 -30.73 29.85
C VAL A 205 -19.05 -29.95 28.57
N ARG A 206 -17.82 -30.02 28.05
CA ARG A 206 -17.37 -29.23 26.88
C ARG A 206 -18.25 -29.45 25.64
N TYR A 207 -18.55 -30.71 25.31
CA TYR A 207 -19.34 -31.10 24.13
C TYR A 207 -20.31 -32.25 24.44
N SER A 208 -21.45 -31.93 25.06
CA SER A 208 -22.57 -32.88 25.15
C SER A 208 -23.50 -32.76 23.94
N LEU A 209 -24.24 -33.83 23.63
CA LEU A 209 -25.20 -33.84 22.54
C LEU A 209 -26.23 -32.71 22.70
N TRP A 210 -26.71 -32.50 23.93
CA TRP A 210 -27.72 -31.49 24.25
C TRP A 210 -27.19 -30.07 24.08
N SER A 211 -26.00 -29.79 24.59
CA SER A 211 -25.37 -28.46 24.42
C SER A 211 -25.05 -28.18 22.95
N CYS A 212 -24.54 -29.16 22.21
CA CYS A 212 -24.23 -29.05 20.79
C CYS A 212 -25.48 -28.91 19.91
N VAL A 213 -26.55 -29.68 20.15
CA VAL A 213 -27.76 -29.64 19.32
C VAL A 213 -28.60 -28.41 19.66
N ILE A 214 -28.93 -28.18 20.94
CA ILE A 214 -29.81 -27.07 21.34
C ILE A 214 -29.03 -25.75 21.23
N GLY A 215 -27.87 -25.66 21.90
CA GLY A 215 -27.02 -24.47 21.88
C GLY A 215 -26.52 -24.17 20.48
N GLY A 216 -26.08 -25.19 19.72
CA GLY A 216 -25.68 -25.04 18.32
C GLY A 216 -26.82 -24.56 17.41
N THR A 217 -28.07 -24.97 17.67
CA THR A 217 -29.23 -24.54 16.85
C THR A 217 -29.47 -23.05 17.02
N PHE A 218 -29.46 -22.55 18.25
CA PHE A 218 -29.59 -21.11 18.49
C PHE A 218 -28.34 -20.34 18.04
N ALA A 219 -27.14 -20.90 18.19
CA ALA A 219 -25.91 -20.29 17.72
C ALA A 219 -25.91 -20.10 16.20
N VAL A 220 -26.21 -21.15 15.43
CA VAL A 220 -26.29 -21.08 13.97
C VAL A 220 -27.46 -20.21 13.52
N SER A 221 -28.63 -20.27 14.18
CA SER A 221 -29.75 -19.39 13.85
C SER A 221 -29.47 -17.93 14.16
N SER A 222 -28.69 -17.63 15.21
CA SER A 222 -28.30 -16.24 15.52
C SER A 222 -27.32 -15.69 14.49
N PHE A 223 -26.33 -16.49 14.10
CA PHE A 223 -25.30 -16.09 13.16
C PHE A 223 -25.80 -16.08 11.71
N ALA A 224 -26.51 -17.11 11.26
CA ALA A 224 -27.02 -17.19 9.90
C ALA A 224 -28.36 -16.48 9.71
N GLY A 225 -29.25 -16.49 10.71
CA GLY A 225 -30.61 -15.94 10.60
C GLY A 225 -30.76 -14.48 10.95
N THR A 226 -29.93 -13.92 11.82
CA THR A 226 -30.08 -12.54 12.33
C THR A 226 -28.81 -11.69 12.26
N ASN A 227 -27.75 -12.20 11.64
CA ASN A 227 -26.57 -11.40 11.35
C ASN A 227 -26.63 -10.86 9.92
N GLN A 228 -26.39 -9.56 9.77
CA GLN A 228 -26.35 -8.89 8.46
C GLN A 228 -25.36 -9.57 7.50
N LEU A 229 -24.27 -10.18 8.00
CA LEU A 229 -23.27 -10.93 7.23
C LEU A 229 -23.89 -11.95 6.27
N LEU A 230 -24.86 -12.72 6.73
CA LEU A 230 -25.39 -13.88 6.00
C LEU A 230 -26.78 -13.61 5.44
N VAL A 231 -27.64 -12.92 6.20
CA VAL A 231 -29.00 -12.61 5.73
C VAL A 231 -28.99 -11.81 4.44
N GLN A 232 -28.02 -10.90 4.30
CA GLN A 232 -27.86 -10.10 3.08
C GLN A 232 -27.66 -10.97 1.83
N ARG A 233 -27.03 -12.15 1.94
CA ARG A 233 -26.80 -13.06 0.82
C ARG A 233 -28.10 -13.75 0.41
N TYR A 234 -28.93 -14.16 1.35
CA TYR A 234 -30.24 -14.77 1.04
C TYR A 234 -31.15 -13.79 0.29
N LEU A 235 -31.09 -12.51 0.64
CA LEU A 235 -31.87 -11.45 -0.01
C LEU A 235 -31.41 -11.14 -1.45
N THR A 236 -30.30 -11.73 -1.93
CA THR A 236 -29.86 -11.63 -3.33
C THR A 236 -30.56 -12.63 -4.26
N CYS A 237 -31.29 -13.60 -3.71
CA CYS A 237 -32.03 -14.59 -4.48
C CYS A 237 -33.29 -14.00 -5.15
N ARG A 238 -33.76 -14.66 -6.20
CA ARG A 238 -34.92 -14.24 -7.01
C ARG A 238 -36.28 -14.43 -6.33
N SER A 239 -36.39 -15.45 -5.50
CA SER A 239 -37.62 -15.82 -4.82
C SER A 239 -37.33 -16.26 -3.39
N LEU A 240 -38.33 -16.16 -2.51
CA LEU A 240 -38.24 -16.69 -1.14
C LEU A 240 -37.85 -18.16 -1.14
N LYS A 241 -38.44 -18.98 -2.02
CA LYS A 241 -38.10 -20.40 -2.17
C LYS A 241 -36.63 -20.58 -2.55
N SER A 242 -36.09 -19.76 -3.46
CA SER A 242 -34.67 -19.77 -3.80
C SER A 242 -33.78 -19.36 -2.62
N ALA A 243 -34.18 -18.38 -1.83
CA ALA A 243 -33.44 -17.96 -0.63
C ALA A 243 -33.45 -19.06 0.44
N GLN A 244 -34.59 -19.72 0.63
CA GLN A 244 -34.78 -20.87 1.51
C GLN A 244 -33.90 -22.06 1.08
N THR A 245 -33.91 -22.42 -0.22
CA THR A 245 -33.02 -23.46 -0.76
C THR A 245 -31.55 -23.10 -0.55
N ALA A 246 -31.15 -21.85 -0.82
CA ALA A 246 -29.77 -21.43 -0.61
C ALA A 246 -29.33 -21.53 0.86
N THR A 247 -30.23 -21.17 1.78
CA THR A 247 -30.00 -21.27 3.23
C THR A 247 -29.83 -22.72 3.67
N PHE A 248 -30.77 -23.60 3.29
CA PHE A 248 -30.73 -25.01 3.66
C PHE A 248 -29.50 -25.71 3.11
N VAL A 249 -29.25 -25.57 1.81
CA VAL A 249 -28.11 -26.20 1.13
C VAL A 249 -26.79 -25.66 1.68
N GLY A 250 -26.68 -24.35 1.92
CA GLY A 250 -25.47 -23.75 2.48
C GLY A 250 -25.13 -24.26 3.88
N LEU A 251 -26.12 -24.35 4.76
CA LEU A 251 -25.94 -24.86 6.14
C LEU A 251 -25.74 -26.38 6.18
N LEU A 252 -26.36 -27.14 5.28
CA LEU A 252 -26.11 -28.57 5.12
C LEU A 252 -24.68 -28.85 4.64
N LEU A 253 -24.23 -28.13 3.60
CA LEU A 253 -22.84 -28.22 3.14
C LEU A 253 -21.87 -27.83 4.26
N PHE A 254 -22.24 -26.86 5.10
CA PHE A 254 -21.40 -26.48 6.24
C PHE A 254 -21.23 -27.65 7.21
N SER A 255 -22.31 -28.36 7.58
CA SER A 255 -22.22 -29.61 8.36
C SER A 255 -21.25 -30.62 7.75
N LEU A 256 -21.29 -30.81 6.43
CA LEU A 256 -20.38 -31.74 5.76
C LEU A 256 -18.91 -31.32 5.88
N ILE A 257 -18.59 -30.04 5.70
CA ILE A 257 -17.21 -29.56 5.83
C ILE A 257 -16.69 -29.67 7.26
N ASP A 258 -17.55 -29.47 8.25
CA ASP A 258 -17.14 -29.58 9.66
C ASP A 258 -16.86 -31.02 10.06
N ILE A 259 -17.64 -31.99 9.55
CA ILE A 259 -17.32 -33.42 9.67
C ILE A 259 -15.98 -33.73 9.00
N ILE A 260 -15.74 -33.22 7.78
CA ILE A 260 -14.45 -33.36 7.08
C ILE A 260 -13.30 -32.74 7.90
N SER A 261 -13.55 -31.62 8.58
CA SER A 261 -12.57 -30.94 9.43
C SER A 261 -12.24 -31.76 10.67
N VAL A 262 -13.23 -32.38 11.31
CA VAL A 262 -13.03 -33.33 12.43
C VAL A 262 -12.20 -34.53 11.97
N ILE A 263 -12.53 -35.12 10.81
CA ILE A 263 -11.73 -36.22 10.22
C ILE A 263 -10.28 -35.78 9.99
N THR A 264 -10.08 -34.56 9.46
CA THR A 264 -8.74 -33.99 9.25
C THR A 264 -7.97 -33.89 10.58
N GLY A 265 -8.62 -33.46 11.66
CA GLY A 265 -8.02 -33.42 13.00
C GLY A 265 -7.63 -34.79 13.53
N THR A 266 -8.47 -35.81 13.35
CA THR A 266 -8.17 -37.19 13.73
C THR A 266 -6.99 -37.77 12.94
N VAL A 267 -6.93 -37.53 11.63
CA VAL A 267 -5.78 -37.92 10.77
C VAL A 267 -4.50 -37.20 11.20
N THR A 268 -4.60 -35.91 11.52
CA THR A 268 -3.47 -35.11 12.02
C THR A 268 -2.93 -35.68 13.31
N TYR A 269 -3.82 -36.07 14.24
CA TYR A 269 -3.43 -36.75 15.46
C TYR A 269 -2.73 -38.08 15.19
N ALA A 270 -3.32 -38.95 14.37
CA ALA A 270 -2.74 -40.25 14.07
C ALA A 270 -1.35 -40.16 13.39
N TYR A 271 -1.11 -39.09 12.61
CA TYR A 271 0.21 -38.80 12.04
C TYR A 271 1.25 -38.45 13.10
N PHE A 272 0.88 -37.62 14.08
CA PHE A 272 1.77 -37.12 15.15
C PHE A 272 1.70 -37.93 16.46
N ALA A 273 1.00 -39.06 16.49
CA ALA A 273 0.70 -39.79 17.74
C ALA A 273 1.95 -40.16 18.57
N GLY A 274 3.09 -40.44 17.92
CA GLY A 274 4.35 -40.79 18.59
C GLY A 274 5.30 -39.60 18.86
N CYS A 275 5.07 -38.44 18.24
CA CYS A 275 5.88 -37.24 18.45
C CYS A 275 5.01 -36.00 18.26
N ASP A 276 4.42 -35.53 19.36
CA ASP A 276 3.55 -34.36 19.36
C ASP A 276 4.36 -33.08 19.09
N PRO A 277 4.07 -32.33 18.01
CA PRO A 277 4.81 -31.14 17.64
C PRO A 277 4.60 -29.97 18.62
N ILE A 278 3.52 -29.96 19.42
CA ILE A 278 3.28 -28.91 20.42
C ILE A 278 4.24 -29.11 21.62
N SER A 279 4.28 -30.33 22.16
CA SER A 279 5.12 -30.69 23.31
C SER A 279 6.60 -30.74 22.95
N ASN A 280 6.93 -31.16 21.71
CA ASN A 280 8.30 -31.11 21.18
C ASN A 280 8.78 -29.69 20.82
N LYS A 281 7.92 -28.66 20.97
CA LYS A 281 8.19 -27.25 20.62
C LYS A 281 8.52 -27.00 19.15
N ASP A 282 8.08 -27.87 18.25
CA ASP A 282 8.13 -27.64 16.79
C ASP A 282 7.18 -26.50 16.38
N ILE A 283 6.08 -26.32 17.12
CA ILE A 283 5.09 -25.25 16.92
C ILE A 283 4.73 -24.58 18.26
N SER A 284 4.44 -23.28 18.21
CA SER A 284 4.12 -22.50 19.42
C SER A 284 2.63 -22.40 19.73
N LYS A 285 1.77 -22.59 18.71
CA LYS A 285 0.31 -22.49 18.85
C LYS A 285 -0.39 -23.69 18.26
N PRO A 286 -1.48 -24.21 18.89
CA PRO A 286 -2.24 -25.34 18.36
C PRO A 286 -2.76 -25.13 16.93
N ASP A 287 -3.13 -23.90 16.58
CA ASP A 287 -3.63 -23.54 15.26
C ASP A 287 -2.55 -23.71 14.14
N GLN A 288 -1.28 -23.94 14.46
CA GLN A 288 -0.24 -24.18 13.45
C GLN A 288 -0.15 -25.65 12.99
N ILE A 289 -0.91 -26.55 13.62
CA ILE A 289 -0.73 -27.99 13.41
C ILE A 289 -1.14 -28.48 12.02
N ILE A 290 -2.19 -27.89 11.44
CA ILE A 290 -2.65 -28.23 10.09
C ILE A 290 -1.69 -27.72 9.01
N PRO A 291 -1.24 -26.44 9.04
CA PRO A 291 -0.15 -26.00 8.18
C PRO A 291 1.11 -26.89 8.28
N LEU A 292 1.51 -27.28 9.49
CA LEU A 292 2.66 -28.16 9.70
C LEU A 292 2.46 -29.54 9.02
N LEU A 293 1.29 -30.15 9.18
CA LEU A 293 0.97 -31.42 8.54
C LEU A 293 1.07 -31.32 7.01
N MET A 294 0.48 -30.27 6.41
CA MET A 294 0.52 -30.05 4.96
C MET A 294 1.96 -29.90 4.44
N ILE A 295 2.84 -29.22 5.21
CA ILE A 295 4.25 -29.10 4.87
C ILE A 295 4.94 -30.47 4.94
N ARG A 296 4.75 -31.22 6.03
CA ARG A 296 5.41 -32.53 6.22
C ARG A 296 4.97 -33.56 5.16
N LEU A 297 3.69 -33.60 4.83
CA LEU A 297 3.15 -34.56 3.85
C LEU A 297 3.57 -34.24 2.40
N PHE A 298 3.59 -32.96 2.02
CA PHE A 298 3.67 -32.57 0.60
C PHE A 298 4.90 -31.75 0.21
N SER A 299 5.88 -31.58 1.11
CA SER A 299 7.14 -30.85 0.84
C SER A 299 7.88 -31.33 -0.42
N ARG A 300 7.73 -32.61 -0.79
CA ARG A 300 8.35 -33.21 -1.98
C ARG A 300 7.68 -32.83 -3.30
N ILE A 301 6.48 -32.25 -3.28
CA ILE A 301 5.73 -31.86 -4.48
C ILE A 301 5.72 -30.33 -4.56
N PRO A 302 6.61 -29.72 -5.38
CA PRO A 302 6.70 -28.27 -5.50
C PRO A 302 5.34 -27.67 -5.89
N GLY A 303 4.90 -26.66 -5.14
CA GLY A 303 3.65 -25.93 -5.39
C GLY A 303 2.39 -26.52 -4.74
N LEU A 304 2.34 -27.83 -4.45
CA LEU A 304 1.14 -28.43 -3.85
C LEU A 304 0.87 -27.90 -2.43
N THR A 305 1.90 -27.80 -1.60
CA THR A 305 1.79 -27.21 -0.26
C THR A 305 1.24 -25.78 -0.32
N GLY A 306 1.69 -24.97 -1.28
CA GLY A 306 1.18 -23.61 -1.49
C GLY A 306 -0.30 -23.58 -1.90
N VAL A 307 -0.74 -24.51 -2.76
CA VAL A 307 -2.15 -24.65 -3.13
C VAL A 307 -3.01 -25.07 -1.93
N LEU A 308 -2.55 -26.02 -1.10
CA LEU A 308 -3.29 -26.45 0.09
C LEU A 308 -3.43 -25.32 1.11
N LEU A 309 -2.38 -24.52 1.30
CA LEU A 309 -2.43 -23.37 2.20
C LEU A 309 -3.28 -22.22 1.64
N SER A 310 -3.37 -22.08 0.31
CA SER A 310 -4.26 -21.11 -0.34
C SER A 310 -5.75 -21.31 0.02
N ALA A 311 -6.13 -22.52 0.46
CA ALA A 311 -7.46 -22.80 1.01
C ALA A 311 -7.75 -22.01 2.30
N ALA A 312 -6.77 -21.92 3.22
CA ALA A 312 -6.92 -21.14 4.45
C ALA A 312 -7.07 -19.64 4.15
N PHE A 313 -6.34 -19.11 3.17
CA PHE A 313 -6.53 -17.73 2.72
C PHE A 313 -7.89 -17.53 2.05
N SER A 314 -8.33 -18.48 1.25
CA SER A 314 -9.64 -18.46 0.59
C SER A 314 -10.78 -18.39 1.61
N ALA A 315 -10.68 -19.15 2.70
CA ALA A 315 -11.61 -19.13 3.82
C ALA A 315 -11.72 -17.74 4.46
N SER A 316 -10.59 -17.10 4.80
CA SER A 316 -10.60 -15.75 5.37
C SER A 316 -11.01 -14.66 4.39
N LEU A 317 -10.63 -14.76 3.11
CA LEU A 317 -11.01 -13.80 2.09
C LEU A 317 -12.53 -13.72 1.94
N SER A 318 -13.23 -14.86 1.97
CA SER A 318 -14.69 -14.90 1.90
C SER A 318 -15.35 -14.32 3.15
N SER A 319 -14.90 -14.71 4.35
CA SER A 319 -15.47 -14.20 5.60
C SER A 319 -15.24 -12.70 5.79
N VAL A 320 -14.01 -12.21 5.56
CA VAL A 320 -13.67 -10.79 5.71
C VAL A 320 -14.40 -9.92 4.68
N SER A 321 -14.52 -10.40 3.44
CA SER A 321 -15.27 -9.67 2.42
C SER A 321 -16.75 -9.56 2.74
N SER A 322 -17.34 -10.64 3.26
CA SER A 322 -18.70 -10.62 3.78
C SER A 322 -18.87 -9.62 4.92
N GLY A 323 -17.92 -9.62 5.87
CA GLY A 323 -17.96 -8.76 7.06
C GLY A 323 -17.90 -7.29 6.72
N ILE A 324 -16.94 -6.90 5.88
CA ILE A 324 -16.78 -5.52 5.43
C ILE A 324 -18.00 -5.06 4.63
N ASN A 325 -18.56 -5.92 3.77
CA ASN A 325 -19.80 -5.59 3.03
C ASN A 325 -20.99 -5.41 3.99
N ALA A 326 -21.11 -6.23 5.03
CA ALA A 326 -22.14 -6.09 6.04
C ALA A 326 -21.99 -4.79 6.85
N LEU A 327 -20.78 -4.45 7.32
CA LEU A 327 -20.48 -3.20 8.03
C LEU A 327 -20.81 -1.97 7.18
N THR A 328 -20.47 -2.04 5.89
CA THR A 328 -20.80 -1.01 4.90
C THR A 328 -22.31 -0.88 4.70
N THR A 329 -23.04 -2.00 4.66
CA THR A 329 -24.50 -2.01 4.51
C THR A 329 -25.19 -1.41 5.73
N LEU A 330 -24.75 -1.78 6.94
CA LEU A 330 -25.29 -1.25 8.20
C LEU A 330 -25.07 0.27 8.29
N THR A 331 -23.89 0.75 7.93
CA THR A 331 -23.58 2.19 7.99
C THR A 331 -24.28 2.96 6.87
N GLY A 332 -24.27 2.44 5.64
CA GLY A 332 -24.91 3.07 4.49
C GLY A 332 -26.43 3.16 4.62
N GLN A 333 -27.08 2.02 4.76
CA GLN A 333 -28.55 1.96 4.84
C GLN A 333 -29.06 2.40 6.21
N GLY A 334 -28.28 2.16 7.27
CA GLY A 334 -28.64 2.48 8.65
C GLY A 334 -28.50 3.95 9.02
N ILE A 335 -27.42 4.58 8.56
CA ILE A 335 -27.01 5.91 9.02
C ILE A 335 -27.09 6.91 7.87
N PHE A 336 -26.44 6.65 6.73
CA PHE A 336 -26.34 7.66 5.66
C PHE A 336 -27.68 8.02 5.02
N ARG A 337 -28.55 7.04 4.72
CA ARG A 337 -29.88 7.35 4.18
C ARG A 337 -30.82 8.03 5.18
N LYS A 338 -30.56 7.89 6.48
CA LYS A 338 -31.33 8.56 7.52
C LYS A 338 -30.88 10.01 7.73
N ILE A 339 -29.58 10.27 7.64
CA ILE A 339 -29.02 11.63 7.71
C ILE A 339 -29.28 12.41 6.42
N TRP A 340 -29.19 11.74 5.26
CA TRP A 340 -29.41 12.32 3.94
C TRP A 340 -30.44 11.51 3.14
N PRO A 341 -31.75 11.77 3.33
CA PRO A 341 -32.82 11.03 2.66
C PRO A 341 -32.73 11.09 1.13
N ASP A 342 -32.40 12.26 0.58
CA ASP A 342 -32.35 12.52 -0.88
C ASP A 342 -30.94 12.33 -1.48
N ILE A 343 -30.11 11.47 -0.86
CA ILE A 343 -28.75 11.23 -1.34
C ILE A 343 -28.76 10.57 -2.73
N LYS A 344 -28.16 11.26 -3.72
CA LYS A 344 -27.98 10.72 -5.08
C LYS A 344 -27.24 9.38 -5.05
N GLU A 345 -27.74 8.38 -5.78
CA GLU A 345 -27.20 7.00 -5.83
C GLU A 345 -25.68 6.93 -6.09
N SER A 346 -25.14 7.83 -6.92
CA SER A 346 -23.69 7.90 -7.17
C SER A 346 -22.89 8.35 -5.94
N LYS A 347 -23.43 9.29 -5.16
CA LYS A 347 -22.82 9.76 -3.89
C LYS A 347 -22.94 8.70 -2.80
N PHE A 348 -24.10 8.04 -2.72
CA PHE A 348 -24.33 6.94 -1.78
C PHE A 348 -23.38 5.76 -2.02
N THR A 349 -23.20 5.37 -3.29
CA THR A 349 -22.27 4.30 -3.68
C THR A 349 -20.82 4.66 -3.36
N PHE A 350 -20.43 5.92 -3.62
CA PHE A 350 -19.09 6.40 -3.28
C PHE A 350 -18.83 6.37 -1.76
N LEU A 351 -19.79 6.87 -0.97
CA LEU A 351 -19.68 6.91 0.48
C LEU A 351 -19.66 5.50 1.10
N SER A 352 -20.43 4.57 0.52
CA SER A 352 -20.42 3.16 0.88
C SER A 352 -19.04 2.51 0.64
N LYS A 353 -18.39 2.79 -0.49
CA LYS A 353 -17.03 2.31 -0.75
C LYS A 353 -16.01 2.90 0.22
N LEU A 354 -16.16 4.17 0.60
CA LEU A 354 -15.28 4.80 1.58
C LEU A 354 -15.44 4.15 2.96
N THR A 355 -16.66 3.84 3.39
CA THR A 355 -16.89 3.10 4.64
C THR A 355 -16.34 1.68 4.60
N SER A 356 -16.38 1.01 3.44
CA SER A 356 -15.78 -0.31 3.28
C SER A 356 -14.27 -0.28 3.52
N ILE A 357 -13.56 0.74 3.03
CA ILE A 357 -12.14 0.96 3.29
C ILE A 357 -11.90 1.22 4.78
N PHE A 358 -12.69 2.12 5.37
CA PHE A 358 -12.57 2.47 6.79
C PHE A 358 -12.70 1.25 7.70
N PHE A 359 -13.74 0.44 7.49
CA PHE A 359 -13.95 -0.78 8.28
C PHE A 359 -12.87 -1.83 8.02
N GLY A 360 -12.37 -1.95 6.80
CA GLY A 360 -11.26 -2.84 6.51
C GLY A 360 -10.00 -2.51 7.31
N PHE A 361 -9.59 -1.23 7.36
CA PHE A 361 -8.47 -0.80 8.19
C PHE A 361 -8.73 -0.96 9.69
N LEU A 362 -9.96 -0.73 10.13
CA LEU A 362 -10.33 -0.93 11.53
C LEU A 362 -10.28 -2.41 11.95
N CYS A 363 -10.72 -3.32 11.07
CA CYS A 363 -10.56 -4.77 11.28
C CYS A 363 -9.08 -5.17 11.34
N ILE A 364 -8.22 -4.59 10.48
CA ILE A 364 -6.76 -4.82 10.53
C ILE A 364 -6.18 -4.38 11.88
N ALA A 365 -6.56 -3.20 12.37
CA ALA A 365 -6.11 -2.70 13.66
C ALA A 365 -6.49 -3.65 14.80
N LEU A 366 -7.73 -4.15 14.80
CA LEU A 366 -8.18 -5.14 15.79
C LEU A 366 -7.51 -6.51 15.62
N ALA A 367 -7.09 -6.88 14.41
CA ALA A 367 -6.39 -8.13 14.16
C ALA A 367 -5.03 -8.20 14.88
N PHE A 368 -4.37 -7.05 15.12
CA PHE A 368 -3.15 -6.99 15.94
C PHE A 368 -3.38 -7.27 17.43
N LEU A 369 -4.63 -7.17 17.91
CA LEU A 369 -5.00 -7.51 19.28
C LEU A 369 -5.37 -8.99 19.42
N ALA A 370 -5.63 -9.70 18.32
CA ALA A 370 -5.99 -11.11 18.32
C ALA A 370 -4.96 -12.05 18.99
N PRO A 371 -3.63 -11.83 18.92
CA PRO A 371 -2.65 -12.66 19.62
C PRO A 371 -2.86 -12.72 21.14
N LEU A 372 -3.46 -11.69 21.74
CA LEU A 372 -3.71 -11.58 23.18
C LEU A 372 -4.90 -12.44 23.64
N LEU A 373 -5.71 -12.95 22.71
CA LEU A 373 -6.99 -13.59 22.98
C LEU A 373 -6.90 -15.11 23.20
N GLY A 374 -5.71 -15.72 23.28
CA GLY A 374 -5.57 -17.16 23.51
C GLY A 374 -6.10 -18.01 22.35
N ASN A 375 -6.91 -19.04 22.62
CA ASN A 375 -7.50 -19.90 21.57
C ASN A 375 -8.53 -19.11 20.74
N VAL A 376 -8.17 -18.89 19.47
CA VAL A 376 -8.88 -18.03 18.50
C VAL A 376 -10.30 -18.53 18.23
N LEU A 377 -10.50 -19.84 18.10
CA LEU A 377 -11.80 -20.46 17.84
C LEU A 377 -12.75 -20.23 19.03
N GLN A 378 -12.27 -20.46 20.25
CA GLN A 378 -13.11 -20.33 21.42
C GLN A 378 -13.54 -18.89 21.69
N VAL A 379 -12.61 -17.92 21.62
CA VAL A 379 -12.96 -16.51 21.83
C VAL A 379 -13.96 -16.03 20.79
N THR A 380 -13.81 -16.48 19.55
CA THR A 380 -14.78 -16.20 18.48
C THR A 380 -16.19 -16.69 18.84
N LEU A 381 -16.32 -17.96 19.26
CA LEU A 381 -17.62 -18.54 19.60
C LEU A 381 -18.26 -17.85 20.80
N SER A 382 -17.46 -17.50 21.82
CA SER A 382 -17.91 -16.77 23.00
C SER A 382 -18.46 -15.38 22.67
N ILE A 383 -17.70 -14.56 21.94
CA ILE A 383 -18.12 -13.20 21.56
C ILE A 383 -19.34 -13.28 20.63
N ALA A 384 -19.38 -14.25 19.71
CA ALA A 384 -20.53 -14.49 18.86
C ALA A 384 -21.79 -14.86 19.65
N GLY A 385 -21.67 -15.70 20.68
CA GLY A 385 -22.79 -16.08 21.55
C GLY A 385 -23.41 -14.88 22.27
N ILE A 386 -22.58 -14.00 22.85
CA ILE A 386 -23.03 -12.82 23.59
C ILE A 386 -23.76 -11.83 22.68
N CYS A 387 -23.13 -11.44 21.57
CA CYS A 387 -23.67 -10.41 20.69
C CYS A 387 -24.79 -10.93 19.78
N ASN A 388 -24.60 -12.07 19.10
CA ASN A 388 -25.64 -12.56 18.17
C ASN A 388 -26.82 -13.17 18.92
N GLY A 389 -26.60 -13.83 20.06
CA GLY A 389 -27.68 -14.41 20.87
C GLY A 389 -28.67 -13.35 21.38
N THR A 390 -28.16 -12.22 21.86
CA THR A 390 -28.99 -11.09 22.32
C THR A 390 -29.76 -10.44 21.18
N VAL A 391 -29.13 -10.26 20.02
CA VAL A 391 -29.78 -9.74 18.80
C VAL A 391 -30.86 -10.71 18.31
N LEU A 392 -30.59 -12.02 18.26
CA LEU A 392 -31.57 -13.04 17.90
C LEU A 392 -32.80 -12.99 18.82
N GLY A 393 -32.60 -12.86 20.13
CA GLY A 393 -33.68 -12.77 21.11
C GLY A 393 -34.64 -11.62 20.82
N VAL A 394 -34.12 -10.44 20.47
CA VAL A 394 -34.95 -9.27 20.10
C VAL A 394 -35.69 -9.48 18.78
N PHE A 395 -35.07 -10.10 17.78
CA PHE A 395 -35.74 -10.43 16.52
C PHE A 395 -36.87 -11.45 16.72
N LEU A 396 -36.62 -12.53 17.48
CA LEU A 396 -37.64 -13.53 17.78
C LEU A 396 -38.79 -12.93 18.60
N LEU A 397 -38.49 -12.07 19.58
CA LEU A 397 -39.50 -11.31 20.34
C LEU A 397 -40.36 -10.46 19.41
N GLY A 398 -39.76 -9.78 18.44
CA GLY A 398 -40.49 -8.97 17.46
C GLY A 398 -41.38 -9.81 16.53
N ILE A 399 -40.86 -10.94 16.03
CA ILE A 399 -41.49 -11.76 14.99
C ILE A 399 -42.59 -12.67 15.57
N LEU A 400 -42.33 -13.31 16.70
CA LEU A 400 -43.19 -14.35 17.26
C LEU A 400 -44.19 -13.79 18.28
N LEU A 401 -43.88 -12.68 18.95
CA LEU A 401 -44.70 -12.14 20.04
C LEU A 401 -45.34 -10.80 19.62
N PRO A 402 -46.58 -10.79 19.13
CA PRO A 402 -47.24 -9.57 18.63
C PRO A 402 -47.49 -8.55 19.73
N TRP A 403 -47.62 -8.98 20.99
CA TRP A 403 -47.87 -8.13 22.16
C TRP A 403 -46.59 -7.47 22.72
N ALA A 404 -45.40 -7.83 22.24
CA ALA A 404 -44.15 -7.26 22.74
C ALA A 404 -44.02 -5.76 22.39
N ASN A 405 -43.50 -4.97 23.33
CA ASN A 405 -43.28 -3.53 23.16
C ASN A 405 -41.79 -3.15 23.20
N TRP A 406 -41.46 -1.92 22.78
CA TRP A 406 -40.07 -1.46 22.65
C TRP A 406 -39.31 -1.39 24.00
N LYS A 407 -40.02 -1.14 25.11
CA LYS A 407 -39.42 -1.11 26.46
C LYS A 407 -39.00 -2.52 26.90
N GLY A 408 -39.85 -3.51 26.67
CA GLY A 408 -39.51 -4.92 26.93
C GLY A 408 -38.34 -5.38 26.06
N ALA A 409 -38.32 -4.99 24.78
CA ALA A 409 -37.23 -5.32 23.87
C ALA A 409 -35.88 -4.74 24.32
N ILE A 410 -35.81 -3.47 24.72
CA ILE A 410 -34.55 -2.83 25.13
C ILE A 410 -34.05 -3.33 26.48
N VAL A 411 -34.95 -3.55 27.45
CA VAL A 411 -34.59 -4.11 28.77
C VAL A 411 -34.10 -5.55 28.61
N GLY A 412 -34.81 -6.37 27.83
CA GLY A 412 -34.39 -7.73 27.52
C GLY A 412 -33.03 -7.78 26.81
N PHE A 413 -32.76 -6.85 25.90
CA PHE A 413 -31.48 -6.74 25.22
C PHE A 413 -30.31 -6.50 26.21
N TRP A 414 -30.41 -5.47 27.06
CA TRP A 414 -29.33 -5.13 28.00
C TRP A 414 -29.16 -6.15 29.12
N LEU A 415 -30.25 -6.74 29.62
CA LEU A 415 -30.17 -7.84 30.59
C LEU A 415 -29.49 -9.06 29.98
N GLY A 416 -29.88 -9.46 28.76
CA GLY A 416 -29.26 -10.57 28.06
C GLY A 416 -27.76 -10.34 27.80
N LEU A 417 -27.39 -9.11 27.40
CA LEU A 417 -25.99 -8.75 27.19
C LEU A 417 -25.18 -8.77 28.50
N SER A 418 -25.77 -8.29 29.59
CA SER A 418 -25.13 -8.25 30.92
C SER A 418 -24.89 -9.66 31.47
N VAL A 419 -25.89 -10.54 31.36
CA VAL A 419 -25.76 -11.95 31.76
C VAL A 419 -24.71 -12.67 30.91
N GLY A 420 -24.70 -12.45 29.59
CA GLY A 420 -23.67 -13.01 28.70
C GLY A 420 -22.26 -12.54 29.06
N CYS A 421 -22.08 -11.25 29.34
CA CYS A 421 -20.80 -10.69 29.79
C CYS A 421 -20.38 -11.25 31.14
N TRP A 422 -21.30 -11.37 32.10
CA TRP A 422 -21.04 -11.95 33.41
C TRP A 422 -20.51 -13.39 33.30
N ILE A 423 -21.19 -14.24 32.51
CA ILE A 423 -20.78 -15.63 32.29
C ILE A 423 -19.38 -15.68 31.63
N GLN A 424 -19.14 -14.85 30.63
CA GLN A 424 -17.87 -14.86 29.90
C GLN A 424 -16.70 -14.36 30.75
N ILE A 425 -16.88 -13.25 31.48
CA ILE A 425 -15.87 -12.74 32.41
C ILE A 425 -15.61 -13.76 33.51
N GLY A 426 -16.66 -14.37 34.06
CA GLY A 426 -16.56 -15.47 35.02
C GLY A 426 -15.73 -16.64 34.49
N SER A 427 -15.90 -17.02 33.21
CA SER A 427 -15.11 -18.09 32.57
C SER A 427 -13.63 -17.76 32.36
N ILE A 428 -13.28 -16.47 32.35
CA ILE A 428 -11.89 -15.98 32.27
C ILE A 428 -11.26 -15.92 33.66
N VAL A 429 -12.01 -15.45 34.66
CA VAL A 429 -11.56 -15.34 36.05
C VAL A 429 -11.44 -16.72 36.72
N TYR A 430 -12.40 -17.60 36.47
CA TYR A 430 -12.44 -18.98 36.96
C TYR A 430 -12.39 -19.94 35.76
N PRO A 431 -11.20 -20.16 35.16
CA PRO A 431 -11.08 -21.02 34.01
C PRO A 431 -11.50 -22.45 34.38
N PRO A 432 -12.42 -23.09 33.63
CA PRO A 432 -12.75 -24.48 33.89
C PRO A 432 -11.50 -25.36 33.67
N VAL A 433 -11.38 -26.44 34.45
CA VAL A 433 -10.28 -27.41 34.28
C VAL A 433 -10.42 -28.05 32.90
N ARG A 434 -9.56 -27.65 31.97
CA ARG A 434 -9.52 -28.20 30.60
C ARG A 434 -8.40 -29.21 30.53
N GLN A 435 -8.74 -30.49 30.67
CA GLN A 435 -7.76 -31.55 30.53
C GLN A 435 -7.58 -31.86 29.05
N MET A 436 -6.39 -31.58 28.50
CA MET A 436 -6.02 -32.01 27.16
C MET A 436 -5.95 -33.55 27.13
N MET A 437 -6.30 -34.15 26.00
CA MET A 437 -6.10 -35.59 25.80
C MET A 437 -4.60 -35.93 25.78
N PRO A 438 -4.19 -37.16 26.16
CA PRO A 438 -2.78 -37.52 26.24
C PRO A 438 -2.04 -37.28 24.92
N LEU A 439 -0.82 -36.74 25.02
CA LEU A 439 0.14 -36.48 23.94
C LEU A 439 1.45 -37.19 24.30
N SER A 440 2.14 -37.79 23.33
CA SER A 440 3.40 -38.54 23.53
C SER A 440 4.57 -37.85 22.83
N ILE A 441 5.76 -37.94 23.43
CA ILE A 441 7.06 -37.47 22.92
C ILE A 441 8.02 -38.67 22.75
N ASP A 442 7.55 -39.89 22.99
CA ASP A 442 8.40 -41.08 23.17
C ASP A 442 9.16 -41.47 21.90
N SER A 443 8.70 -41.01 20.73
CA SER A 443 9.31 -41.28 19.41
C SER A 443 9.98 -40.06 18.77
N CYS A 444 10.23 -38.97 19.51
CA CYS A 444 10.88 -37.79 18.95
C CYS A 444 12.42 -37.95 18.83
N PRO A 445 13.03 -37.60 17.69
CA PRO A 445 14.49 -37.61 17.56
C PRO A 445 15.14 -36.50 18.41
N VAL A 446 16.15 -36.86 19.22
CA VAL A 446 16.96 -35.89 19.98
C VAL A 446 17.98 -35.26 19.03
N ASN A 447 17.94 -33.95 18.80
CA ASN A 447 19.00 -33.26 18.06
C ASN A 447 19.34 -31.85 18.58
N LEU A 448 20.65 -31.66 18.75
CA LEU A 448 21.38 -30.40 18.90
C LEU A 448 21.26 -29.54 17.61
N GLN A 449 21.31 -28.22 17.80
CA GLN A 449 21.52 -27.15 16.79
C GLN A 449 21.20 -27.47 15.32
N ALA A 450 20.14 -26.86 14.79
CA ALA A 450 19.99 -26.65 13.35
C ALA A 450 20.18 -25.16 13.03
N ASN A 451 21.41 -24.82 12.64
CA ASN A 451 21.77 -23.54 12.07
C ASN A 451 21.24 -23.43 10.62
N SER A 452 20.60 -22.29 10.35
CA SER A 452 20.66 -21.51 9.11
C SER A 452 20.93 -22.23 7.78
N SER A 453 19.88 -22.39 6.97
CA SER A 453 19.77 -21.82 5.61
C SER A 453 18.51 -22.36 4.93
N VAL A 454 17.58 -21.47 4.57
CA VAL A 454 17.00 -21.30 3.22
C VAL A 454 16.21 -20.00 3.25
N TYR A 455 16.82 -18.97 2.69
CA TYR A 455 16.20 -17.69 2.34
C TYR A 455 15.28 -17.87 1.12
N ILE A 456 14.48 -16.81 0.86
CA ILE A 456 13.77 -16.48 -0.39
C ILE A 456 12.30 -16.95 -0.44
N LEU A 457 11.37 -16.13 0.07
CA LEU A 457 10.06 -15.92 -0.59
C LEU A 457 9.27 -14.66 -0.14
N HIS A 458 9.91 -13.53 0.19
CA HIS A 458 9.16 -12.33 0.65
C HIS A 458 8.98 -11.19 -0.34
N ASP A 459 9.72 -11.18 -1.44
CA ASP A 459 9.56 -10.12 -2.44
C ASP A 459 8.45 -10.42 -3.47
N LYS A 460 7.94 -11.66 -3.47
CA LYS A 460 6.93 -12.10 -4.46
C LYS A 460 5.56 -11.51 -4.17
N VAL A 461 5.18 -11.28 -2.92
CA VAL A 461 3.81 -10.84 -2.57
C VAL A 461 3.53 -9.42 -3.06
N VAL A 462 4.47 -8.48 -2.92
CA VAL A 462 4.27 -7.08 -3.34
C VAL A 462 4.44 -6.90 -4.85
N LEU A 463 5.35 -7.67 -5.47
CA LEU A 463 5.47 -7.75 -6.93
C LEU A 463 4.22 -8.41 -7.54
N LEU A 464 3.68 -9.48 -6.93
CA LEU A 464 2.41 -10.10 -7.33
C LEU A 464 1.23 -9.16 -7.08
N PHE A 465 1.21 -8.36 -6.02
CA PHE A 465 0.11 -7.43 -5.75
C PHE A 465 0.13 -6.24 -6.71
N SER A 466 1.30 -5.66 -6.99
CA SER A 466 1.47 -4.58 -7.97
C SER A 466 1.17 -5.09 -9.40
N ALA A 467 1.66 -6.29 -9.73
CA ALA A 467 1.30 -6.97 -10.98
C ALA A 467 -0.20 -7.32 -11.02
N ALA A 468 -0.81 -7.78 -9.92
CA ALA A 468 -2.23 -8.10 -9.86
C ALA A 468 -3.12 -6.86 -9.99
N ILE A 469 -2.72 -5.69 -9.50
CA ILE A 469 -3.44 -4.43 -9.74
C ILE A 469 -3.33 -4.02 -11.22
N GLY A 470 -2.14 -4.12 -11.81
CA GLY A 470 -1.93 -3.86 -13.25
C GLY A 470 -2.73 -4.82 -14.15
N ILE A 471 -2.65 -6.13 -13.86
CA ILE A 471 -3.40 -7.20 -14.54
C ILE A 471 -4.91 -7.04 -14.29
N TYR A 472 -5.34 -6.69 -13.08
CA TYR A 472 -6.74 -6.41 -12.77
C TYR A 472 -7.27 -5.26 -13.63
N HIS A 473 -6.54 -4.14 -13.72
CA HIS A 473 -6.97 -3.01 -14.55
C HIS A 473 -6.94 -3.31 -16.04
N ALA A 474 -6.06 -4.21 -16.49
CA ALA A 474 -6.04 -4.69 -17.86
C ALA A 474 -7.14 -5.69 -18.21
N MET A 475 -7.51 -6.57 -17.26
CA MET A 475 -8.52 -7.61 -17.45
C MET A 475 -9.95 -7.14 -17.09
N SER A 476 -10.09 -6.07 -16.29
CA SER A 476 -11.38 -5.56 -15.78
C SER A 476 -12.10 -4.59 -16.73
N GLY A 477 -11.66 -4.47 -17.99
CA GLY A 477 -12.50 -3.85 -19.00
C GLY A 477 -11.94 -3.91 -20.41
N GLY A 478 -12.81 -4.05 -21.41
CA GLY A 478 -12.55 -3.61 -22.79
C GLY A 478 -12.41 -2.08 -22.89
N ARG A 479 -11.67 -1.49 -21.95
CA ARG A 479 -11.51 -0.09 -21.54
C ARG A 479 -10.04 0.35 -21.67
N GLN A 480 -9.34 -0.21 -22.64
CA GLN A 480 -8.00 0.21 -23.07
C GLN A 480 -7.93 0.14 -24.61
N ARG A 481 -9.07 0.37 -25.27
CA ARG A 481 -9.12 0.37 -26.73
C ARG A 481 -8.71 1.71 -27.32
N THR A 482 -8.73 2.76 -26.49
CA THR A 482 -8.52 4.15 -26.91
C THR A 482 -7.26 4.73 -26.28
N SER A 483 -6.59 5.57 -27.06
CA SER A 483 -5.37 6.29 -26.66
C SER A 483 -5.58 7.19 -25.43
N SER A 484 -6.70 7.94 -25.42
CA SER A 484 -7.11 8.83 -24.32
C SER A 484 -7.35 8.09 -22.99
N GLU A 485 -7.84 6.85 -23.04
CA GLU A 485 -8.00 6.05 -21.84
C GLU A 485 -6.66 5.54 -21.31
N TYR A 486 -5.77 5.12 -22.22
CA TYR A 486 -4.45 4.60 -21.86
C TYR A 486 -3.52 5.67 -21.27
N PHE A 487 -3.49 6.88 -21.85
CA PHE A 487 -2.57 7.95 -21.45
C PHE A 487 -3.14 8.98 -20.47
N LEU A 488 -4.46 9.21 -20.48
CA LEU A 488 -5.10 10.28 -19.69
C LEU A 488 -6.25 9.79 -18.80
N ALA A 489 -6.53 8.49 -18.76
CA ALA A 489 -7.65 7.91 -18.01
C ALA A 489 -9.00 8.59 -18.31
N ASN A 490 -9.22 9.03 -19.56
CA ASN A 490 -10.37 9.82 -19.98
C ASN A 490 -10.63 11.07 -19.11
N ARG A 491 -9.56 11.64 -18.53
CA ARG A 491 -9.60 12.79 -17.61
C ARG A 491 -10.61 12.63 -16.48
N SER A 492 -10.77 11.40 -15.99
CA SER A 492 -11.84 11.04 -15.06
C SER A 492 -11.37 10.92 -13.61
N MET A 493 -10.10 11.22 -13.33
CA MET A 493 -9.47 10.99 -12.03
C MET A 493 -9.83 12.07 -11.01
N SER A 494 -10.01 11.64 -9.76
CA SER A 494 -10.16 12.53 -8.59
C SER A 494 -8.80 13.08 -8.14
N PRO A 495 -8.77 14.26 -7.50
CA PRO A 495 -7.52 14.95 -7.17
C PRO A 495 -6.63 14.20 -6.17
N TYR A 496 -7.19 13.51 -5.17
CA TYR A 496 -6.37 12.88 -4.11
C TYR A 496 -5.55 11.66 -4.56
N PRO A 497 -6.10 10.68 -5.32
CA PRO A 497 -5.28 9.62 -5.92
C PRO A 497 -4.17 10.17 -6.82
N VAL A 498 -4.47 11.23 -7.57
CA VAL A 498 -3.47 11.90 -8.42
C VAL A 498 -2.41 12.58 -7.56
N ALA A 499 -2.76 13.18 -6.42
CA ALA A 499 -1.80 13.77 -5.47
C ALA A 499 -0.84 12.73 -4.88
N MET A 500 -1.34 11.58 -4.41
CA MET A 500 -0.49 10.48 -3.93
C MET A 500 0.39 9.93 -5.06
N SER A 501 -0.14 9.91 -6.27
CA SER A 501 0.58 9.45 -7.43
C SER A 501 1.69 10.42 -7.87
N ILE A 502 1.46 11.73 -7.79
CA ILE A 502 2.51 12.76 -7.92
C ILE A 502 3.58 12.57 -6.84
N LEU A 503 3.18 12.39 -5.59
CA LEU A 503 4.08 12.15 -4.45
C LEU A 503 5.06 11.00 -4.75
N VAL A 504 4.54 9.81 -5.05
CA VAL A 504 5.35 8.60 -5.19
C VAL A 504 6.13 8.57 -6.51
N SER A 505 5.71 9.33 -7.52
CA SER A 505 6.51 9.53 -8.74
C SER A 505 7.74 10.41 -8.53
N ILE A 506 7.72 11.27 -7.50
CA ILE A 506 8.85 12.12 -7.11
C ILE A 506 9.71 11.41 -6.08
N VAL A 507 9.09 10.71 -5.12
CA VAL A 507 9.78 9.91 -4.11
C VAL A 507 10.21 8.57 -4.73
N SER A 508 11.36 8.56 -5.39
CA SER A 508 11.95 7.34 -5.91
C SER A 508 12.65 6.53 -4.81
N ALA A 509 13.07 5.29 -5.14
CA ALA A 509 13.94 4.51 -4.26
C ALA A 509 15.25 5.24 -3.92
N ILE A 510 15.69 6.15 -4.80
CA ILE A 510 16.86 7.01 -4.56
C ILE A 510 16.57 8.01 -3.44
N THR A 511 15.39 8.63 -3.42
CA THR A 511 15.00 9.51 -2.30
C THR A 511 14.80 8.70 -1.02
N TYR A 512 14.21 7.51 -1.13
CA TYR A 512 13.88 6.63 0.01
C TYR A 512 15.13 6.13 0.76
N ILE A 513 16.17 5.72 0.02
CA ILE A 513 17.41 5.15 0.58
C ILE A 513 18.53 6.21 0.67
N GLY A 514 18.61 7.07 -0.34
CA GLY A 514 19.68 8.06 -0.48
C GLY A 514 19.55 9.23 0.47
N THR A 515 18.36 9.81 0.68
CA THR A 515 18.19 10.96 1.59
C THR A 515 18.56 10.65 3.04
N PRO A 516 18.16 9.49 3.61
CA PRO A 516 18.60 9.12 4.94
C PRO A 516 20.11 8.84 5.01
N ALA A 517 20.70 8.20 3.98
CA ALA A 517 22.15 7.95 3.92
C ALA A 517 22.94 9.28 3.81
N GLU A 518 22.42 10.22 3.05
CA GLU A 518 22.96 11.57 2.92
C GLU A 518 22.91 12.33 4.25
N THR A 519 21.79 12.21 4.98
CA THR A 519 21.63 12.79 6.33
C THR A 519 22.58 12.15 7.35
N TYR A 520 22.81 10.84 7.24
CA TYR A 520 23.74 10.11 8.09
C TYR A 520 25.18 10.66 7.97
N LEU A 521 25.60 10.92 6.72
CA LEU A 521 26.96 11.37 6.38
C LEU A 521 27.17 12.88 6.60
N TYR A 522 26.19 13.71 6.24
CA TYR A 522 26.37 15.17 6.11
C TYR A 522 25.42 15.99 7.00
N GLY A 523 24.53 15.35 7.76
CA GLY A 523 23.66 16.01 8.74
C GLY A 523 22.27 16.37 8.22
N ALA A 524 21.42 16.90 9.11
CA ALA A 524 19.99 17.09 8.86
C ALA A 524 19.66 18.21 7.86
N ALA A 525 20.60 19.11 7.53
CA ALA A 525 20.38 20.36 6.78
C ALA A 525 19.56 20.23 5.49
N GLN A 526 19.52 19.06 4.84
CA GLN A 526 18.75 18.82 3.61
C GLN A 526 17.24 19.11 3.75
N TRP A 527 16.65 18.99 4.97
CA TRP A 527 15.20 19.22 5.18
C TRP A 527 14.75 20.63 4.77
N GLN A 528 15.67 21.60 4.75
CA GLN A 528 15.46 22.98 4.31
C GLN A 528 14.91 23.06 2.86
N SER A 529 15.11 22.02 2.05
CA SER A 529 14.53 21.92 0.70
C SER A 529 12.99 21.97 0.72
N SER A 530 12.35 21.72 1.87
CA SER A 530 10.90 21.83 2.06
C SER A 530 10.33 23.22 1.83
N PHE A 531 11.12 24.28 2.03
CA PHE A 531 10.67 25.66 1.79
C PHE A 531 10.42 25.95 0.30
N SER A 532 11.05 25.21 -0.62
CA SER A 532 10.83 25.37 -2.07
C SER A 532 9.43 24.93 -2.51
N ARG A 533 8.84 23.91 -1.87
CA ARG A 533 7.67 23.18 -2.38
C ARG A 533 6.39 24.03 -2.50
N PRO A 534 6.03 24.90 -1.54
CA PRO A 534 4.89 25.80 -1.69
C PRO A 534 5.07 26.79 -2.85
N ILE A 535 6.28 27.32 -3.04
CA ILE A 535 6.60 28.27 -4.12
C ILE A 535 6.43 27.58 -5.48
N VAL A 536 6.99 26.38 -5.61
CA VAL A 536 6.84 25.53 -6.80
C VAL A 536 5.36 25.27 -7.12
N ALA A 537 4.57 24.89 -6.11
CA ALA A 537 3.15 24.61 -6.29
C ALA A 537 2.39 25.82 -6.86
N LEU A 538 2.64 27.03 -6.33
CA LEU A 538 2.02 28.26 -6.81
C LEU A 538 2.38 28.54 -8.27
N VAL A 539 3.66 28.47 -8.62
CA VAL A 539 4.12 28.71 -9.99
C VAL A 539 3.48 27.71 -10.96
N ILE A 540 3.43 26.41 -10.64
CA ILE A 540 2.79 25.42 -11.51
C ILE A 540 1.30 25.72 -11.66
N MET A 541 0.57 25.97 -10.57
CA MET A 541 -0.89 26.17 -10.57
C MET A 541 -1.35 27.39 -11.38
N PHE A 542 -0.53 28.43 -11.44
CA PHE A 542 -0.87 29.70 -12.08
C PHE A 542 -0.18 29.92 -13.42
N VAL A 543 1.04 29.40 -13.61
CA VAL A 543 1.84 29.66 -14.82
C VAL A 543 1.63 28.59 -15.87
N THR A 544 2.04 27.34 -15.60
CA THR A 544 2.14 26.28 -16.62
C THR A 544 0.88 25.41 -16.71
N LEU A 545 0.27 25.04 -15.56
CA LEU A 545 -0.88 24.13 -15.51
C LEU A 545 -2.09 24.62 -16.32
N PRO A 546 -2.51 25.90 -16.23
CA PRO A 546 -3.69 26.37 -16.98
C PRO A 546 -3.50 26.22 -18.50
N VAL A 547 -2.30 26.49 -19.01
CA VAL A 547 -1.98 26.39 -20.44
C VAL A 547 -2.15 24.96 -20.93
N PHE A 548 -1.47 24.00 -20.29
CA PHE A 548 -1.55 22.60 -20.73
C PHE A 548 -2.94 21.98 -20.55
N TYR A 549 -3.63 22.33 -19.47
CA TYR A 549 -4.97 21.80 -19.19
C TYR A 549 -5.99 22.30 -20.22
N ASN A 550 -5.95 23.59 -20.57
CA ASN A 550 -6.89 24.20 -21.50
C ASN A 550 -6.62 23.80 -22.96
N LEU A 551 -5.35 23.63 -23.34
CA LEU A 551 -4.98 23.12 -24.67
C LEU A 551 -5.33 21.65 -24.87
N GLN A 552 -5.65 20.93 -23.79
CA GLN A 552 -6.02 19.53 -23.82
C GLN A 552 -4.96 18.62 -24.47
N VAL A 553 -3.67 18.97 -24.37
CA VAL A 553 -2.57 18.20 -24.95
C VAL A 553 -2.33 16.88 -24.20
N THR A 554 -1.92 15.84 -24.92
CA THR A 554 -1.49 14.57 -24.31
C THR A 554 0.02 14.57 -24.06
N SER A 555 0.80 15.15 -24.98
CA SER A 555 2.23 15.42 -24.85
C SER A 555 2.45 16.92 -24.65
N ILE A 556 3.19 17.31 -23.61
CA ILE A 556 3.53 18.73 -23.39
C ILE A 556 4.38 19.33 -24.51
N PHE A 557 5.06 18.52 -25.32
CA PHE A 557 5.87 19.03 -26.43
C PHE A 557 5.02 19.45 -27.64
N GLU A 558 3.75 19.02 -27.69
CA GLU A 558 2.77 19.56 -28.65
C GLU A 558 2.55 21.05 -28.43
N TYR A 559 2.64 21.54 -27.18
CA TYR A 559 2.62 22.96 -26.89
C TYR A 559 3.79 23.70 -27.56
N LEU A 560 5.03 23.20 -27.42
CA LEU A 560 6.20 23.84 -28.03
C LEU A 560 6.12 23.85 -29.55
N GLU A 561 5.48 22.84 -30.15
CA GLU A 561 5.25 22.79 -31.59
C GLU A 561 4.26 23.86 -32.05
N ARG A 562 3.12 23.99 -31.34
CA ARG A 562 2.13 25.04 -31.60
C ARG A 562 2.68 26.45 -31.35
N ARG A 563 3.54 26.61 -30.34
CA ARG A 563 4.12 27.90 -29.93
C ARG A 563 5.30 28.33 -30.81
N PHE A 564 6.13 27.40 -31.25
CA PHE A 564 7.35 27.67 -32.01
C PHE A 564 7.30 26.93 -33.33
N ASN A 565 7.83 25.70 -33.36
CA ASN A 565 7.80 24.81 -34.51
C ASN A 565 8.15 23.38 -34.08
N SER A 566 8.07 22.43 -35.02
CA SER A 566 8.40 21.03 -34.76
C SER A 566 9.86 20.82 -34.35
N VAL A 567 10.81 21.66 -34.79
CA VAL A 567 12.24 21.53 -34.42
C VAL A 567 12.45 21.73 -32.92
N VAL A 568 11.90 22.81 -32.36
CA VAL A 568 11.98 23.09 -30.91
C VAL A 568 11.26 21.99 -30.12
N SER A 569 10.09 21.56 -30.60
CA SER A 569 9.32 20.48 -29.98
C SER A 569 10.10 19.16 -29.90
N TYR A 570 10.63 18.68 -31.03
CA TYR A 570 11.38 17.42 -31.08
C TYR A 570 12.68 17.50 -30.29
N THR A 571 13.36 18.64 -30.29
CA THR A 571 14.59 18.84 -29.49
C THR A 571 14.32 18.69 -28.00
N GLY A 572 13.29 19.39 -27.49
CA GLY A 572 12.89 19.25 -26.08
C GLY A 572 12.39 17.84 -25.74
N MET A 573 11.64 17.21 -26.65
CA MET A 573 11.11 15.88 -26.44
C MET A 573 12.21 14.82 -26.36
N ILE A 574 13.21 14.86 -27.26
CA ILE A 574 14.36 13.96 -27.25
C ILE A 574 15.15 14.14 -25.95
N ALA A 575 15.41 15.38 -25.53
CA ALA A 575 16.09 15.67 -24.28
C ALA A 575 15.33 15.10 -23.06
N ASN A 576 13.99 15.21 -23.07
CA ASN A 576 13.15 14.70 -21.98
C ASN A 576 13.10 13.17 -21.96
N VAL A 577 13.00 12.52 -23.13
CA VAL A 577 13.08 11.05 -23.26
C VAL A 577 14.44 10.55 -22.79
N LEU A 578 15.55 11.17 -23.22
CA LEU A 578 16.91 10.80 -22.82
C LEU A 578 17.08 10.90 -21.30
N TYR A 579 16.61 12.00 -20.70
CA TYR A 579 16.64 12.19 -19.25
C TYR A 579 15.83 11.11 -18.52
N ILE A 580 14.57 10.89 -18.91
CA ILE A 580 13.70 9.90 -18.24
C ILE A 580 14.32 8.50 -18.39
N LEU A 581 14.88 8.18 -19.54
CA LEU A 581 15.51 6.89 -19.81
C LEU A 581 16.72 6.63 -18.90
N VAL A 582 17.65 7.59 -18.80
CA VAL A 582 18.82 7.48 -17.91
C VAL A 582 18.37 7.43 -16.44
N TYR A 583 17.46 8.31 -16.03
CA TYR A 583 16.95 8.35 -14.67
C TYR A 583 16.27 7.04 -14.27
N MET A 584 15.41 6.48 -15.12
CA MET A 584 14.73 5.21 -14.81
C MET A 584 15.66 4.01 -14.80
N GLY A 585 16.72 4.00 -15.62
CA GLY A 585 17.77 2.99 -15.52
C GLY A 585 18.43 2.99 -14.14
N ILE A 586 18.79 4.18 -13.63
CA ILE A 586 19.40 4.34 -12.30
C ILE A 586 18.41 3.95 -11.19
N VAL A 587 17.14 4.33 -11.31
CA VAL A 587 16.11 4.05 -10.29
C VAL A 587 15.82 2.55 -10.13
N ILE A 588 16.00 1.73 -11.18
CA ILE A 588 15.85 0.25 -11.11
C ILE A 588 16.96 -0.38 -10.25
N TYR A 589 18.15 0.24 -10.17
CA TYR A 589 19.30 -0.30 -9.45
C TYR A 589 19.15 -0.22 -7.91
N ALA A 590 18.57 0.85 -7.38
CA ALA A 590 18.39 1.05 -5.94
C ALA A 590 17.60 -0.07 -5.20
N PRO A 591 16.43 -0.54 -5.68
CA PRO A 591 15.75 -1.68 -5.06
C PRO A 591 16.48 -3.01 -5.33
N ALA A 592 17.27 -3.12 -6.42
CA ALA A 592 18.07 -4.31 -6.68
C ALA A 592 19.20 -4.49 -5.66
N LEU A 593 19.78 -3.38 -5.16
CA LEU A 593 20.70 -3.40 -4.02
C LEU A 593 20.03 -3.87 -2.74
N THR A 594 18.82 -3.36 -2.46
CA THR A 594 18.04 -3.79 -1.28
C THR A 594 17.66 -5.27 -1.37
N LEU A 595 17.26 -5.72 -2.57
CA LEU A 595 16.95 -7.12 -2.83
C LEU A 595 18.17 -8.01 -2.64
N ASN A 596 19.33 -7.62 -3.18
CA ASN A 596 20.59 -8.33 -3.00
C ASN A 596 20.97 -8.43 -1.51
N ALA A 597 20.86 -7.34 -0.76
CA ALA A 597 21.18 -7.31 0.67
C ALA A 597 20.27 -8.23 1.52
N VAL A 598 19.01 -8.39 1.12
CA VAL A 598 18.00 -9.15 1.88
C VAL A 598 17.91 -10.61 1.46
N THR A 599 18.04 -10.89 0.16
CA THR A 599 17.85 -12.24 -0.41
C THR A 599 19.15 -12.96 -0.74
N GLY A 600 20.26 -12.24 -0.80
CA GLY A 600 21.53 -12.75 -1.32
C GLY A 600 21.55 -12.95 -2.84
N LEU A 601 20.48 -12.62 -3.58
CA LEU A 601 20.45 -12.71 -5.05
C LEU A 601 21.51 -11.79 -5.66
N SER A 602 22.21 -12.23 -6.70
CA SER A 602 23.19 -11.38 -7.38
C SER A 602 22.56 -10.07 -7.85
N ILE A 603 23.31 -8.97 -7.77
CA ILE A 603 22.86 -7.63 -8.20
C ILE A 603 22.30 -7.67 -9.64
N PRO A 604 22.92 -8.38 -10.62
CA PRO A 604 22.34 -8.53 -11.95
C PRO A 604 20.98 -9.23 -11.98
N ALA A 605 20.83 -10.34 -11.24
CA ALA A 605 19.56 -11.07 -11.16
C ALA A 605 18.46 -10.23 -10.51
N SER A 606 18.81 -9.47 -9.47
CA SER A 606 17.91 -8.56 -8.78
C SER A 606 17.43 -7.41 -9.68
N THR A 607 18.35 -6.85 -10.47
CA THR A 607 18.07 -5.78 -11.44
C THR A 607 17.11 -6.26 -12.52
N LEU A 608 17.35 -7.46 -13.07
CA LEU A 608 16.50 -8.07 -14.08
C LEU A 608 15.09 -8.33 -13.54
N ALA A 609 14.97 -8.89 -12.33
CA ALA A 609 13.68 -9.21 -11.71
C ALA A 609 12.82 -7.95 -11.49
N VAL A 610 13.38 -6.90 -10.89
CA VAL A 610 12.69 -5.62 -10.64
C VAL A 610 12.22 -5.00 -11.96
N GLY A 611 13.12 -4.91 -12.93
CA GLY A 611 12.84 -4.25 -14.19
C GLY A 611 11.80 -4.98 -15.05
N LEU A 612 11.85 -6.31 -15.10
CA LEU A 612 10.87 -7.11 -15.85
C LEU A 612 9.46 -6.98 -15.25
N VAL A 613 9.33 -7.06 -13.92
CA VAL A 613 8.03 -6.88 -13.27
C VAL A 613 7.50 -5.47 -13.57
N CYS A 614 8.34 -4.45 -13.43
CA CYS A 614 7.92 -3.07 -13.67
C CYS A 614 7.46 -2.83 -15.11
N THR A 615 8.21 -3.33 -16.08
CA THR A 615 7.88 -3.23 -17.50
C THR A 615 6.55 -3.91 -17.80
N PHE A 616 6.33 -5.11 -17.23
CA PHE A 616 5.14 -5.91 -17.47
C PHE A 616 3.87 -5.20 -17.00
N TYR A 617 3.78 -4.80 -15.73
CA TYR A 617 2.52 -4.23 -15.22
C TYR A 617 2.25 -2.83 -15.79
N THR A 618 3.28 -2.06 -16.10
CA THR A 618 3.14 -0.71 -16.71
C THR A 618 2.58 -0.79 -18.12
N THR A 619 3.12 -1.72 -18.92
CA THR A 619 2.66 -1.94 -20.30
C THR A 619 1.18 -2.28 -20.34
N ILE A 620 0.74 -3.11 -19.40
CA ILE A 620 -0.60 -3.69 -19.41
C ILE A 620 -1.63 -2.76 -18.73
N GLY A 621 -1.24 -1.95 -17.73
CA GLY A 621 -2.18 -1.20 -16.89
C GLY A 621 -2.67 0.17 -17.41
N GLY A 622 -1.84 0.90 -18.16
CA GLY A 622 -2.12 2.31 -18.52
C GLY A 622 -2.13 3.26 -17.31
N ILE A 623 -2.23 4.58 -17.54
CA ILE A 623 -2.02 5.58 -16.47
C ILE A 623 -2.98 5.43 -15.28
N LYS A 624 -4.21 4.95 -15.54
CA LYS A 624 -5.22 4.76 -14.49
C LYS A 624 -4.79 3.68 -13.50
N ALA A 625 -4.23 2.57 -13.99
CA ALA A 625 -3.72 1.51 -13.12
C ALA A 625 -2.50 2.03 -12.34
N VAL A 626 -1.59 2.73 -13.02
CA VAL A 626 -0.40 3.32 -12.42
C VAL A 626 -0.77 4.23 -11.25
N VAL A 627 -1.75 5.14 -11.42
CA VAL A 627 -2.18 6.03 -10.32
C VAL A 627 -2.71 5.25 -9.12
N TRP A 628 -3.45 4.16 -9.31
CA TRP A 628 -3.96 3.35 -8.19
C TRP A 628 -2.89 2.47 -7.54
N THR A 629 -1.93 1.96 -8.30
CA THR A 629 -0.75 1.30 -7.73
C THR A 629 0.07 2.27 -6.89
N ASP A 630 0.22 3.51 -7.35
CA ASP A 630 0.97 4.54 -6.62
C ASP A 630 0.32 4.90 -5.28
N VAL A 631 -1.02 4.95 -5.21
CA VAL A 631 -1.73 5.18 -3.95
C VAL A 631 -1.39 4.11 -2.92
N PHE A 632 -1.38 2.84 -3.34
CA PHE A 632 -1.02 1.74 -2.45
C PHE A 632 0.46 1.80 -2.04
N GLN A 633 1.35 2.03 -3.01
CA GLN A 633 2.80 2.13 -2.82
C GLN A 633 3.18 3.29 -1.88
N SER A 634 2.44 4.42 -1.94
CA SER A 634 2.64 5.57 -1.04
C SER A 634 2.49 5.21 0.44
N ILE A 635 1.49 4.37 0.77
CA ILE A 635 1.16 3.98 2.13
C ILE A 635 2.25 3.05 2.68
N ILE A 636 2.72 2.11 1.85
CA ILE A 636 3.80 1.17 2.23
C ILE A 636 5.11 1.93 2.44
N MET A 637 5.42 2.91 1.58
CA MET A 637 6.63 3.72 1.73
C MET A 637 6.64 4.50 3.04
N LEU A 638 5.53 5.20 3.34
CA LEU A 638 5.38 5.97 4.56
C LEU A 638 5.44 5.08 5.81
N SER A 639 4.76 3.92 5.79
CA SER A 639 4.80 3.00 6.93
C SER A 639 6.20 2.45 7.17
N GLY A 640 6.96 2.11 6.13
CA GLY A 640 8.32 1.61 6.26
C GLY A 640 9.27 2.61 6.92
N MET A 641 9.22 3.89 6.54
CA MET A 641 10.05 4.91 7.18
C MET A 641 9.66 5.12 8.66
N LEU A 642 8.36 5.18 8.95
CA LEU A 642 7.87 5.36 10.32
C LEU A 642 8.24 4.18 11.23
N ILE A 643 8.13 2.94 10.74
CA ILE A 643 8.55 1.74 11.48
C ILE A 643 10.04 1.81 11.80
N THR A 644 10.88 2.22 10.84
CA THR A 644 12.32 2.38 11.05
C THR A 644 12.62 3.39 12.14
N ILE A 645 12.01 4.57 12.08
CA ILE A 645 12.18 5.62 13.10
C ILE A 645 11.79 5.11 14.49
N ILE A 646 10.61 4.50 14.61
CA ILE A 646 10.10 4.01 15.90
C ILE A 646 10.99 2.90 16.45
N GLY A 647 11.32 1.90 15.63
CA GLY A 647 12.09 0.74 16.06
C GLY A 647 13.50 1.11 16.52
N VAL A 648 14.18 1.99 15.79
CA VAL A 648 15.51 2.45 16.17
C VAL A 648 15.44 3.33 17.43
N THR A 649 14.44 4.20 17.53
CA THR A 649 14.29 5.06 18.71
C THR A 649 14.11 4.22 19.98
N ILE A 650 13.38 3.11 19.91
CA ILE A 650 13.22 2.18 21.02
C ILE A 650 14.54 1.47 21.34
N SER A 651 15.29 1.00 20.34
CA SER A 651 16.55 0.29 20.57
C SER A 651 17.66 1.15 21.15
N VAL A 652 17.68 2.45 20.81
CA VAL A 652 18.65 3.42 21.32
C VAL A 652 18.33 3.87 22.75
N GLY A 653 17.11 3.64 23.26
CA GLY A 653 16.71 4.03 24.62
C GLY A 653 15.80 5.28 24.70
N GLY A 654 15.21 5.69 23.58
CA GLY A 654 14.21 6.76 23.49
C GLY A 654 14.66 7.97 22.68
N VAL A 655 13.70 8.88 22.41
CA VAL A 655 13.91 10.07 21.55
C VAL A 655 15.00 10.98 22.11
N ARG A 656 15.10 11.10 23.44
CA ARG A 656 16.08 11.97 24.08
C ARG A 656 17.51 11.49 23.84
N GLU A 657 17.72 10.18 23.92
CA GLU A 657 19.03 9.57 23.70
C GLU A 657 19.45 9.64 22.23
N VAL A 658 18.50 9.41 21.31
CA VAL A 658 18.71 9.64 19.87
C VAL A 658 19.19 11.07 19.60
N TRP A 659 18.53 12.06 20.21
CA TRP A 659 18.89 13.47 20.04
C TRP A 659 20.27 13.77 20.61
N ASN A 660 20.59 13.31 21.82
CA ASN A 660 21.90 13.51 22.44
C ASN A 660 23.04 12.94 21.58
N ARG A 661 22.87 11.71 21.07
CA ARG A 661 23.85 11.08 20.17
C ARG A 661 24.01 11.83 18.86
N ALA A 662 22.90 12.26 18.26
CA ALA A 662 22.92 13.04 17.03
C ALA A 662 23.59 14.42 17.21
N GLU A 663 23.37 15.06 18.36
CA GLU A 663 23.97 16.34 18.73
C GLU A 663 25.47 16.21 18.94
N TYR A 664 25.91 15.18 19.66
CA TYR A 664 27.33 14.85 19.81
C TYR A 664 28.01 14.59 18.45
N GLY A 665 27.30 13.94 17.53
CA GLY A 665 27.76 13.74 16.16
C GLY A 665 27.69 14.97 15.26
N GLY A 666 27.12 16.10 15.70
CA GLY A 666 26.93 17.28 14.84
C GLY A 666 25.89 17.09 13.73
N ARG A 667 25.01 16.08 13.80
CA ARG A 667 23.97 15.81 12.79
C ARG A 667 22.69 16.63 13.00
N THR A 668 22.58 17.39 14.09
CA THR A 668 21.40 18.18 14.48
C THR A 668 21.35 19.59 13.88
N VAL A 669 22.30 19.98 13.02
CA VAL A 669 22.27 21.27 12.34
C VAL A 669 21.09 21.32 11.37
N LEU A 670 20.01 21.97 11.80
CA LEU A 670 18.79 22.10 11.02
C LEU A 670 18.88 23.26 10.01
N PHE A 671 19.48 24.39 10.38
CA PHE A 671 19.55 25.56 9.51
C PHE A 671 21.00 25.99 9.29
N ASP A 672 21.34 26.23 8.03
CA ASP A 672 22.61 26.85 7.64
C ASP A 672 22.32 28.07 6.76
N PHE A 673 22.55 29.26 7.31
CA PHE A 673 22.22 30.53 6.66
C PHE A 673 23.35 31.09 5.79
N ARG A 674 24.48 30.39 5.64
CA ARG A 674 25.61 30.84 4.82
C ARG A 674 25.20 31.03 3.36
N VAL A 675 25.58 32.17 2.78
CA VAL A 675 25.24 32.56 1.38
C VAL A 675 26.27 32.00 0.38
N ASP A 676 27.11 31.06 0.80
CA ASP A 676 28.14 30.46 -0.05
C ASP A 676 27.53 29.38 -0.97
N PRO A 677 27.60 29.54 -2.31
CA PRO A 677 27.01 28.59 -3.25
C PRO A 677 27.77 27.26 -3.35
N THR A 678 28.98 27.17 -2.79
CA THR A 678 29.77 25.92 -2.70
C THR A 678 29.32 25.02 -1.56
N VAL A 679 28.56 25.57 -0.59
CA VAL A 679 27.99 24.80 0.51
C VAL A 679 26.92 23.85 -0.03
N ARG A 680 27.07 22.57 0.33
CA ARG A 680 26.22 21.47 -0.14
C ARG A 680 24.73 21.73 0.11
N TYR A 681 24.38 22.06 1.35
CA TYR A 681 23.03 22.40 1.80
C TYR A 681 23.05 23.65 2.69
N SER A 682 22.75 24.81 2.10
CA SER A 682 22.40 26.03 2.83
C SER A 682 20.92 26.32 2.62
N LEU A 683 20.32 27.16 3.46
CA LEU A 683 18.95 27.61 3.28
C LEU A 683 18.74 28.17 1.88
N TRP A 684 19.73 28.87 1.34
CA TRP A 684 19.68 29.47 0.01
C TRP A 684 19.81 28.45 -1.11
N SER A 685 20.72 27.49 -1.00
CA SER A 685 20.86 26.44 -2.03
C SER A 685 19.65 25.51 -2.04
N CYS A 686 19.10 25.20 -0.87
CA CYS A 686 17.87 24.43 -0.71
C CYS A 686 16.61 25.20 -1.14
N ALA A 687 16.45 26.47 -0.77
CA ALA A 687 15.25 27.23 -1.13
C ALA A 687 15.23 27.59 -2.62
N ILE A 688 16.35 28.08 -3.16
CA ILE A 688 16.42 28.55 -4.55
C ILE A 688 16.72 27.39 -5.50
N GLY A 689 17.79 26.63 -5.24
CA GLY A 689 18.21 25.53 -6.11
C GLY A 689 17.12 24.45 -6.24
N SER A 690 16.60 23.96 -5.11
CA SER A 690 15.52 22.96 -5.13
C SER A 690 14.23 23.49 -5.78
N THR A 691 13.95 24.80 -5.74
CA THR A 691 12.80 25.39 -6.46
C THR A 691 12.94 25.17 -7.96
N PHE A 692 14.10 25.45 -8.57
CA PHE A 692 14.29 25.26 -10.02
C PHE A 692 14.37 23.78 -10.42
N VAL A 693 14.99 22.96 -9.58
CA VAL A 693 14.96 21.49 -9.74
C VAL A 693 13.53 20.99 -9.80
N LEU A 694 12.69 21.32 -8.81
CA LEU A 694 11.30 20.89 -8.77
C LEU A 694 10.40 21.56 -9.81
N LEU A 695 10.66 22.81 -10.20
CA LEU A 695 9.91 23.47 -11.28
C LEU A 695 10.17 22.80 -12.63
N SER A 696 11.42 22.47 -12.90
CA SER A 696 11.80 21.80 -14.14
C SER A 696 11.19 20.39 -14.23
N LEU A 697 11.07 19.68 -13.10
CA LEU A 697 10.43 18.37 -13.01
C LEU A 697 8.89 18.46 -12.98
N GLY A 698 8.32 19.33 -12.15
CA GLY A 698 6.88 19.43 -11.92
C GLY A 698 6.15 20.23 -12.97
N GLY A 699 6.77 21.27 -13.51
CA GLY A 699 6.13 22.22 -14.40
C GLY A 699 6.22 21.84 -15.87
N THR A 700 7.29 21.17 -16.31
CA THR A 700 7.60 20.98 -17.74
C THR A 700 8.19 19.61 -18.08
N ASN A 701 8.05 18.63 -17.19
CA ASN A 701 8.41 17.24 -17.47
C ASN A 701 7.15 16.39 -17.65
N GLN A 702 7.11 15.59 -18.71
CA GLN A 702 5.94 14.76 -19.02
C GLN A 702 5.59 13.82 -17.86
N LEU A 703 6.58 13.34 -17.11
CA LEU A 703 6.41 12.41 -15.99
C LEU A 703 5.39 12.89 -14.94
N LEU A 704 5.41 14.19 -14.59
CA LEU A 704 4.46 14.75 -13.63
C LEU A 704 3.29 15.45 -14.31
N VAL A 705 3.55 16.15 -15.42
CA VAL A 705 2.51 16.93 -16.10
C VAL A 705 1.34 16.06 -16.53
N GLN A 706 1.63 14.86 -17.02
CA GLN A 706 0.63 13.92 -17.47
C GLN A 706 -0.37 13.53 -16.37
N ARG A 707 0.07 13.46 -15.11
CA ARG A 707 -0.76 12.99 -13.99
C ARG A 707 -1.87 13.97 -13.65
N TYR A 708 -1.55 15.24 -13.48
CA TYR A 708 -2.58 16.24 -13.17
C TYR A 708 -3.45 16.61 -14.37
N LEU A 709 -3.04 16.28 -15.61
CA LEU A 709 -3.92 16.32 -16.79
C LEU A 709 -4.97 15.18 -16.80
N THR A 710 -4.85 14.17 -15.94
CA THR A 710 -5.89 13.13 -15.78
C THR A 710 -7.08 13.58 -14.92
N CYS A 711 -6.98 14.74 -14.27
CA CYS A 711 -8.04 15.28 -13.44
C CYS A 711 -9.23 15.78 -14.27
N ARG A 712 -10.42 15.72 -13.69
CA ARG A 712 -11.68 16.17 -14.34
C ARG A 712 -11.80 17.66 -14.53
N THR A 713 -11.22 18.43 -13.62
CA THR A 713 -11.34 19.89 -13.59
C THR A 713 -9.98 20.51 -13.32
N LEU A 714 -9.76 21.73 -13.82
CA LEU A 714 -8.55 22.51 -13.55
C LEU A 714 -8.35 22.73 -12.05
N ASN A 715 -9.42 23.00 -11.30
CA ASN A 715 -9.33 23.14 -9.84
C ASN A 715 -8.97 21.81 -9.16
N GLY A 716 -9.46 20.68 -9.66
CA GLY A 716 -9.01 19.36 -9.22
C GLY A 716 -7.51 19.15 -9.47
N ALA A 717 -7.02 19.51 -10.65
CA ALA A 717 -5.59 19.44 -10.97
C ALA A 717 -4.74 20.33 -10.05
N ARG A 718 -5.20 21.55 -9.75
CA ARG A 718 -4.54 22.46 -8.79
C ARG A 718 -4.44 21.85 -7.39
N ILE A 719 -5.54 21.30 -6.88
CA ILE A 719 -5.56 20.60 -5.58
C ILE A 719 -4.60 19.41 -5.60
N ALA A 720 -4.56 18.64 -6.69
CA ALA A 720 -3.67 17.49 -6.80
C ALA A 720 -2.18 17.90 -6.73
N VAL A 721 -1.79 18.98 -7.42
CA VAL A 721 -0.42 19.52 -7.36
C VAL A 721 -0.09 20.02 -5.96
N LEU A 722 -0.96 20.83 -5.36
CA LEU A 722 -0.72 21.40 -4.02
C LEU A 722 -0.58 20.29 -2.96
N VAL A 723 -1.54 19.36 -2.91
CA VAL A 723 -1.52 18.27 -1.93
C VAL A 723 -0.33 17.34 -2.18
N GLY A 724 -0.04 16.99 -3.45
CA GLY A 724 1.07 16.11 -3.80
C GLY A 724 2.42 16.66 -3.37
N LEU A 725 2.68 17.95 -3.64
CA LEU A 725 3.94 18.60 -3.24
C LEU A 725 4.05 18.83 -1.73
N LEU A 726 2.95 19.09 -1.03
CA LEU A 726 2.95 19.18 0.44
C LEU A 726 3.22 17.83 1.11
N LEU A 727 2.62 16.74 0.60
CA LEU A 727 2.94 15.39 1.06
C LEU A 727 4.40 15.03 0.78
N PHE A 728 4.98 15.57 -0.30
CA PHE A 728 6.39 15.36 -0.59
C PHE A 728 7.28 16.04 0.46
N SER A 729 6.91 17.23 0.95
CA SER A 729 7.58 17.85 2.10
C SER A 729 7.57 16.93 3.32
N LEU A 730 6.41 16.33 3.60
CA LEU A 730 6.25 15.46 4.75
C LEU A 730 7.14 14.22 4.66
N VAL A 731 7.16 13.55 3.50
CA VAL A 731 8.02 12.37 3.29
C VAL A 731 9.50 12.72 3.42
N ASP A 732 9.93 13.87 2.88
CA ASP A 732 11.32 14.32 2.95
C ASP A 732 11.77 14.58 4.40
N ILE A 733 10.92 15.22 5.22
CA ILE A 733 11.19 15.42 6.66
C ILE A 733 11.30 14.08 7.38
N ILE A 734 10.41 13.13 7.10
CA ILE A 734 10.46 11.77 7.67
C ILE A 734 11.74 11.05 7.22
N SER A 735 12.16 11.26 5.98
CA SER A 735 13.38 10.65 5.43
C SER A 735 14.65 11.18 6.10
N VAL A 736 14.74 12.50 6.30
CA VAL A 736 15.83 13.13 7.08
C VAL A 736 15.83 12.60 8.52
N ALA A 737 14.66 12.54 9.17
CA ALA A 737 14.54 11.98 10.52
C ALA A 737 15.03 10.52 10.58
N THR A 738 14.73 9.71 9.56
CA THR A 738 15.20 8.32 9.44
C THR A 738 16.73 8.25 9.41
N GLY A 739 17.40 9.18 8.72
CA GLY A 739 18.86 9.26 8.65
C GLY A 739 19.51 9.65 9.98
N VAL A 740 18.96 10.67 10.67
CA VAL A 740 19.43 11.08 12.01
C VAL A 740 19.30 9.93 13.01
N VAL A 741 18.17 9.25 12.99
CA VAL A 741 17.88 8.12 13.88
C VAL A 741 18.81 6.94 13.58
N SER A 742 19.08 6.67 12.30
CA SER A 742 20.01 5.63 11.85
C SER A 742 21.46 5.92 12.26
N TYR A 743 21.86 7.20 12.31
CA TYR A 743 23.14 7.61 12.88
C TYR A 743 23.21 7.30 14.39
N ALA A 744 22.18 7.66 15.15
CA ALA A 744 22.14 7.39 16.60
C ALA A 744 22.22 5.89 16.94
N TYR A 745 21.70 5.03 16.06
CA TYR A 745 21.81 3.56 16.19
C TYR A 745 23.24 3.06 16.10
N PHE A 746 24.01 3.59 15.14
CA PHE A 746 25.40 3.23 14.90
C PHE A 746 26.39 4.18 15.60
N ALA A 747 25.91 5.02 16.52
CA ALA A 747 26.77 5.92 17.28
C ALA A 747 27.80 5.09 18.05
N GLY A 748 29.08 5.24 17.67
CA GLY A 748 30.22 4.53 18.25
C GLY A 748 30.66 3.26 17.51
N CYS A 749 29.90 2.76 16.53
CA CYS A 749 30.35 1.71 15.62
C CYS A 749 29.80 1.94 14.20
N ASP A 750 30.46 2.83 13.47
CA ASP A 750 30.09 3.18 12.11
C ASP A 750 30.32 2.00 11.13
N PRO A 751 29.29 1.56 10.38
CA PRO A 751 29.38 0.39 9.51
C PRO A 751 30.24 0.63 8.26
N ILE A 752 30.46 1.87 7.84
CA ILE A 752 31.34 2.18 6.69
C ILE A 752 32.80 2.03 7.12
N SER A 753 33.18 2.69 8.21
CA SER A 753 34.54 2.69 8.77
C SER A 753 34.94 1.31 9.29
N ASN A 754 33.98 0.52 9.79
CA ASN A 754 34.20 -0.87 10.23
C ASN A 754 34.25 -1.91 9.06
N ASN A 755 34.11 -1.46 7.81
CA ASN A 755 34.03 -2.31 6.61
C ASN A 755 32.88 -3.34 6.64
N ASP A 756 31.73 -3.00 7.24
CA ASP A 756 30.53 -3.83 7.19
C ASP A 756 29.75 -3.62 5.88
N ILE A 757 29.87 -2.42 5.28
CA ILE A 757 29.24 -2.04 4.01
C ILE A 757 30.22 -1.28 3.12
N SER A 758 30.07 -1.38 1.80
CA SER A 758 30.97 -0.75 0.83
C SER A 758 30.42 0.54 0.22
N LYS A 759 29.09 0.73 0.22
CA LYS A 759 28.43 1.92 -0.32
C LYS A 759 27.52 2.58 0.73
N PRO A 760 27.48 3.92 0.83
CA PRO A 760 26.57 4.63 1.75
C PRO A 760 25.09 4.28 1.58
N ASP A 761 24.66 3.97 0.36
CA ASP A 761 23.27 3.60 0.07
C ASP A 761 22.84 2.28 0.75
N GLN A 762 23.77 1.52 1.35
CA GLN A 762 23.48 0.29 2.09
C GLN A 762 23.16 0.52 3.56
N ILE A 763 23.34 1.74 4.11
CA ILE A 763 23.11 2.04 5.53
C ILE A 763 21.68 1.68 5.93
N ILE A 764 20.68 2.15 5.18
CA ILE A 764 19.27 1.93 5.52
C ILE A 764 18.88 0.46 5.42
N PRO A 765 19.20 -0.26 4.33
CA PRO A 765 19.04 -1.71 4.30
C PRO A 765 19.72 -2.43 5.48
N LEU A 766 20.92 -2.02 5.87
CA LEU A 766 21.64 -2.60 7.00
C LEU A 766 20.93 -2.37 8.34
N VAL A 767 20.44 -1.16 8.59
CA VAL A 767 19.62 -0.85 9.78
C VAL A 767 18.39 -1.75 9.80
N MET A 768 17.68 -1.86 8.68
CA MET A 768 16.47 -2.68 8.57
C MET A 768 16.74 -4.15 8.90
N ILE A 769 17.83 -4.71 8.34
CA ILE A 769 18.22 -6.11 8.58
C ILE A 769 18.67 -6.31 10.02
N ARG A 770 19.54 -5.46 10.57
CA ARG A 770 20.06 -5.63 11.93
C ARG A 770 18.98 -5.46 12.99
N LEU A 771 18.18 -4.39 12.89
CA LEU A 771 17.17 -4.05 13.88
C LEU A 771 15.97 -5.00 13.85
N PHE A 772 15.51 -5.39 12.67
CA PHE A 772 14.31 -6.22 12.50
C PHE A 772 14.63 -7.67 12.13
N SER A 773 15.87 -8.12 12.29
CA SER A 773 16.27 -9.54 12.15
C SER A 773 15.36 -10.47 12.95
N ARG A 774 14.93 -10.02 14.14
CA ARG A 774 14.02 -10.74 15.04
C ARG A 774 12.53 -10.65 14.64
N TYR A 775 12.19 -9.73 13.74
CA TYR A 775 10.85 -9.44 13.25
C TYR A 775 10.81 -9.53 11.71
N PRO A 776 10.93 -10.73 11.13
CA PRO A 776 11.08 -10.92 9.68
C PRO A 776 9.97 -10.31 8.85
N GLY A 777 8.77 -10.15 9.44
CA GLY A 777 7.65 -9.49 8.80
C GLY A 777 7.80 -7.97 8.65
N LEU A 778 8.36 -7.29 9.66
CA LEU A 778 8.68 -5.86 9.57
C LEU A 778 9.77 -5.65 8.53
N THR A 779 10.80 -6.52 8.49
CA THR A 779 11.82 -6.52 7.45
C THR A 779 11.22 -6.63 6.06
N GLY A 780 10.23 -7.49 5.84
CA GLY A 780 9.51 -7.61 4.57
C GLY A 780 8.77 -6.32 4.15
N ILE A 781 8.13 -5.62 5.10
CA ILE A 781 7.45 -4.33 4.83
C ILE A 781 8.46 -3.25 4.45
N LEU A 782 9.60 -3.21 5.15
CA LEU A 782 10.67 -2.25 4.91
C LEU A 782 11.32 -2.42 3.54
N VAL A 783 11.56 -3.67 3.14
CA VAL A 783 12.04 -3.99 1.79
C VAL A 783 10.97 -3.64 0.76
N SER A 784 9.72 -4.02 1.00
CA SER A 784 8.58 -3.69 0.12
C SER A 784 8.39 -2.18 -0.08
N ALA A 785 8.73 -1.36 0.92
CA ALA A 785 8.71 0.10 0.84
C ALA A 785 9.77 0.62 -0.15
N ALA A 786 11.01 0.11 -0.08
CA ALA A 786 12.05 0.43 -1.05
C ALA A 786 11.67 0.03 -2.48
N PHE A 787 11.04 -1.14 -2.64
CA PHE A 787 10.50 -1.60 -3.93
C PHE A 787 9.37 -0.70 -4.44
N SER A 788 8.43 -0.35 -3.58
CA SER A 788 7.29 0.51 -3.90
C SER A 788 7.74 1.89 -4.41
N ALA A 789 8.82 2.43 -3.84
CA ALA A 789 9.43 3.68 -4.27
C ALA A 789 10.06 3.61 -5.67
N SER A 790 10.65 2.47 -6.04
CA SER A 790 11.20 2.29 -7.39
C SER A 790 10.11 2.01 -8.43
N LEU A 791 9.19 1.09 -8.13
CA LEU A 791 8.17 0.61 -9.07
C LEU A 791 7.28 1.76 -9.57
N SER A 792 6.83 2.64 -8.67
CA SER A 792 6.05 3.85 -9.02
C SER A 792 6.81 4.79 -9.95
N SER A 793 8.07 5.08 -9.65
CA SER A 793 8.91 5.97 -10.45
C SER A 793 9.14 5.39 -11.86
N VAL A 794 9.53 4.11 -11.96
CA VAL A 794 9.82 3.44 -13.22
C VAL A 794 8.56 3.30 -14.08
N SER A 795 7.42 2.95 -13.48
CA SER A 795 6.15 2.88 -14.23
C SER A 795 5.70 4.25 -14.76
N SER A 796 5.92 5.31 -13.99
CA SER A 796 5.68 6.70 -14.44
C SER A 796 6.55 7.05 -15.64
N GLY A 797 7.85 6.73 -15.57
CA GLY A 797 8.80 7.06 -16.62
C GLY A 797 8.54 6.30 -17.92
N ILE A 798 8.26 4.99 -17.84
CA ILE A 798 7.88 4.20 -19.01
C ILE A 798 6.59 4.74 -19.64
N ASN A 799 5.58 5.08 -18.82
CA ASN A 799 4.33 5.65 -19.33
C ASN A 799 4.56 7.01 -20.01
N ALA A 800 5.38 7.87 -19.42
CA ALA A 800 5.73 9.17 -20.00
C ALA A 800 6.46 9.02 -21.35
N MET A 801 7.52 8.21 -21.43
CA MET A 801 8.26 7.99 -22.68
C MET A 801 7.38 7.38 -23.78
N THR A 802 6.51 6.44 -23.41
CA THR A 802 5.52 5.85 -24.32
C THR A 802 4.53 6.89 -24.84
N THR A 803 4.13 7.83 -23.99
CA THR A 803 3.25 8.95 -24.38
C THR A 803 3.96 9.91 -25.32
N LEU A 804 5.20 10.28 -25.01
CA LEU A 804 6.02 11.19 -25.82
C LEU A 804 6.23 10.67 -27.23
N THR A 805 6.65 9.41 -27.38
CA THR A 805 6.88 8.80 -28.69
C THR A 805 5.61 8.36 -29.38
N GLY A 806 4.65 7.77 -28.65
CA GLY A 806 3.38 7.33 -29.21
C GLY A 806 2.58 8.47 -29.82
N GLU A 807 2.26 9.49 -29.01
CA GLU A 807 1.46 10.64 -29.45
C GLU A 807 2.29 11.69 -30.21
N GLY A 808 3.54 11.93 -29.77
CA GLY A 808 4.38 12.98 -30.35
C GLY A 808 5.05 12.61 -31.68
N VAL A 809 5.25 11.31 -31.96
CA VAL A 809 5.92 10.82 -33.18
C VAL A 809 4.99 9.94 -33.99
N PHE A 810 4.60 8.79 -33.47
CA PHE A 810 3.95 7.75 -34.26
C PHE A 810 2.52 8.11 -34.70
N ARG A 811 1.75 8.79 -33.85
CA ARG A 811 0.41 9.29 -34.20
C ARG A 811 0.46 10.29 -35.36
N LYS A 812 1.54 11.06 -35.48
CA LYS A 812 1.74 12.02 -36.57
C LYS A 812 2.20 11.36 -37.87
N ILE A 813 3.08 10.36 -37.79
CA ILE A 813 3.54 9.60 -38.97
C ILE A 813 2.36 8.81 -39.57
N TRP A 814 1.48 8.25 -38.73
CA TRP A 814 0.31 7.48 -39.16
C TRP A 814 -1.01 8.01 -38.58
N PRO A 815 -1.53 9.15 -39.08
CA PRO A 815 -2.72 9.80 -38.52
C PRO A 815 -4.00 8.97 -38.66
N ARG A 816 -4.07 8.12 -39.69
CA ARG A 816 -5.26 7.30 -40.02
C ARG A 816 -5.24 5.91 -39.36
N MET A 817 -4.33 5.66 -38.42
CA MET A 817 -4.22 4.35 -37.75
C MET A 817 -5.43 4.09 -36.84
N GLU A 818 -6.03 2.91 -36.97
CA GLU A 818 -7.10 2.44 -36.10
C GLU A 818 -6.67 2.45 -34.62
N GLU A 819 -7.55 2.87 -33.70
CA GLU A 819 -7.20 3.01 -32.27
C GLU A 819 -6.74 1.71 -31.62
N SER A 820 -7.27 0.56 -32.05
CA SER A 820 -6.86 -0.76 -31.56
C SER A 820 -5.39 -1.07 -31.89
N LYS A 821 -4.99 -0.79 -33.14
CA LYS A 821 -3.61 -0.96 -33.65
C LYS A 821 -2.66 0.04 -33.01
N PHE A 822 -3.10 1.28 -32.83
CA PHE A 822 -2.31 2.31 -32.15
C PHE A 822 -2.09 1.97 -30.67
N THR A 823 -3.10 1.43 -29.99
CA THR A 823 -2.96 0.98 -28.59
C THR A 823 -2.04 -0.24 -28.49
N PHE A 824 -2.03 -1.13 -29.48
CA PHE A 824 -1.05 -2.21 -29.53
C PHE A 824 0.38 -1.69 -29.75
N LEU A 825 0.57 -0.75 -30.68
CA LEU A 825 1.86 -0.12 -30.95
C LEU A 825 2.43 0.58 -29.71
N THR A 826 1.61 1.35 -28.99
CA THR A 826 2.02 2.02 -27.74
C THR A 826 2.42 1.03 -26.65
N LYS A 827 1.76 -0.14 -26.55
CA LYS A 827 2.20 -1.22 -25.65
C LYS A 827 3.57 -1.79 -26.07
N MET A 828 3.86 -1.93 -27.36
CA MET A 828 5.18 -2.37 -27.83
C MET A 828 6.26 -1.34 -27.51
N ILE A 829 5.97 -0.04 -27.65
CA ILE A 829 6.87 1.05 -27.28
C ILE A 829 7.17 1.03 -25.78
N SER A 830 6.17 0.77 -24.93
CA SER A 830 6.34 0.61 -23.48
C SER A 830 7.29 -0.54 -23.14
N ILE A 831 7.16 -1.69 -23.80
CA ILE A 831 8.09 -2.83 -23.63
C ILE A 831 9.50 -2.45 -24.06
N PHE A 832 9.64 -1.78 -25.22
CA PHE A 832 10.92 -1.34 -25.73
C PHE A 832 11.65 -0.43 -24.73
N TYR A 833 10.99 0.60 -24.20
CA TYR A 833 11.60 1.48 -23.20
C TYR A 833 11.88 0.78 -21.88
N GLY A 834 11.02 -0.15 -21.45
CA GLY A 834 11.27 -0.95 -20.25
C GLY A 834 12.54 -1.81 -20.37
N LEU A 835 12.74 -2.49 -21.51
CA LEU A 835 13.96 -3.25 -21.78
C LEU A 835 15.21 -2.35 -21.86
N LEU A 836 15.07 -1.16 -22.45
CA LEU A 836 16.15 -0.18 -22.54
C LEU A 836 16.57 0.35 -21.15
N CYS A 837 15.60 0.61 -20.26
CA CYS A 837 15.86 0.98 -18.87
C CYS A 837 16.60 -0.14 -18.12
N ILE A 838 16.21 -1.41 -18.33
CA ILE A 838 16.92 -2.57 -17.75
C ILE A 838 18.37 -2.63 -18.24
N GLY A 839 18.60 -2.42 -19.54
CA GLY A 839 19.95 -2.36 -20.11
C GLY A 839 20.81 -1.30 -19.45
N LEU A 840 20.29 -0.09 -19.27
CA LEU A 840 21.00 1.00 -18.57
C LEU A 840 21.17 0.73 -17.07
N ALA A 841 20.25 0.01 -16.44
CA ALA A 841 20.34 -0.32 -15.01
C ALA A 841 21.62 -1.12 -14.69
N PHE A 842 22.09 -1.97 -15.61
CA PHE A 842 23.35 -2.71 -15.46
C PHE A 842 24.61 -1.83 -15.49
N LEU A 843 24.53 -0.60 -15.99
CA LEU A 843 25.64 0.37 -15.97
C LEU A 843 25.68 1.20 -14.69
N SER A 844 24.59 1.23 -13.92
CA SER A 844 24.47 1.97 -12.67
C SER A 844 25.50 1.63 -11.58
N PRO A 845 26.03 0.39 -11.45
CA PRO A 845 27.08 0.09 -10.48
C PRO A 845 28.37 0.88 -10.66
N LEU A 846 28.65 1.34 -11.90
CA LEU A 846 29.83 2.14 -12.26
C LEU A 846 29.71 3.60 -11.79
N LEU A 847 28.52 4.02 -11.37
CA LEU A 847 28.26 5.36 -10.86
C LEU A 847 28.60 5.40 -9.36
N GLY A 848 29.13 6.55 -8.91
CA GLY A 848 29.43 6.83 -7.49
C GLY A 848 28.17 7.03 -6.64
N ASN A 849 28.11 8.06 -5.78
CA ASN A 849 26.89 8.37 -5.01
C ASN A 849 25.71 8.64 -5.98
N ILE A 850 24.73 7.73 -5.96
CA ILE A 850 23.64 7.67 -6.93
C ILE A 850 22.76 8.93 -6.85
N LEU A 851 22.49 9.44 -5.64
CA LEU A 851 21.66 10.62 -5.41
C LEU A 851 22.28 11.87 -6.06
N SER A 852 23.58 12.10 -5.82
CA SER A 852 24.28 13.27 -6.35
C SER A 852 24.36 13.26 -7.88
N VAL A 853 24.70 12.12 -8.48
CA VAL A 853 24.76 11.97 -9.94
C VAL A 853 23.39 12.21 -10.57
N THR A 854 22.34 11.66 -9.97
CA THR A 854 20.97 11.77 -10.47
C THR A 854 20.45 13.21 -10.45
N LEU A 855 20.64 13.92 -9.33
CA LEU A 855 20.18 15.31 -9.19
C LEU A 855 20.94 16.25 -10.11
N SER A 856 22.23 15.98 -10.36
CA SER A 856 23.02 16.76 -11.30
C SER A 856 22.54 16.57 -12.74
N PHE A 857 22.31 15.31 -13.17
CA PHE A 857 21.71 15.01 -14.48
C PHE A 857 20.32 15.63 -14.67
N LEU A 858 19.51 15.64 -13.61
CA LEU A 858 18.21 16.28 -13.62
C LEU A 858 18.34 17.78 -13.92
N GLY A 859 19.25 18.49 -13.26
CA GLY A 859 19.47 19.91 -13.48
C GLY A 859 20.01 20.24 -14.87
N ILE A 860 20.90 19.41 -15.41
CA ILE A 860 21.50 19.62 -16.74
C ILE A 860 20.47 19.50 -17.86
N CYS A 861 19.62 18.47 -17.82
CA CYS A 861 18.67 18.20 -18.90
C CYS A 861 17.34 18.95 -18.74
N ASN A 862 16.78 19.03 -17.52
CA ASN A 862 15.45 19.64 -17.34
C ASN A 862 15.50 21.16 -17.25
N GLY A 863 16.59 21.77 -16.77
CA GLY A 863 16.72 23.22 -16.69
C GLY A 863 16.58 23.93 -18.05
N PRO A 864 17.28 23.49 -19.12
CA PRO A 864 17.12 24.04 -20.46
C PRO A 864 15.71 23.83 -21.04
N VAL A 865 15.13 22.65 -20.82
CA VAL A 865 13.74 22.37 -21.26
C VAL A 865 12.77 23.31 -20.56
N PHE A 866 12.90 23.49 -19.25
CA PHE A 866 12.10 24.44 -18.48
C PHE A 866 12.25 25.87 -19.00
N GLY A 867 13.48 26.28 -19.33
CA GLY A 867 13.77 27.58 -19.95
C GLY A 867 13.00 27.80 -21.25
N MET A 868 12.96 26.82 -22.15
CA MET A 868 12.16 26.91 -23.40
C MET A 868 10.66 27.10 -23.14
N PHE A 869 10.10 26.36 -22.18
CA PHE A 869 8.69 26.47 -21.85
C PHE A 869 8.34 27.80 -21.21
N ILE A 870 9.20 28.35 -20.33
CA ILE A 870 9.00 29.68 -19.74
C ILE A 870 9.11 30.76 -20.81
N LEU A 871 10.09 30.67 -21.73
CA LEU A 871 10.17 31.56 -22.88
C LEU A 871 8.89 31.50 -23.73
N GLY A 872 8.35 30.30 -23.97
CA GLY A 872 7.10 30.14 -24.72
C GLY A 872 5.86 30.71 -24.02
N THR A 873 5.68 30.37 -22.75
CA THR A 873 4.43 30.61 -21.99
C THR A 873 4.32 32.02 -21.43
N CYS A 874 5.45 32.65 -21.10
CA CYS A 874 5.49 33.97 -20.46
C CYS A 874 5.90 35.10 -21.41
N PHE A 875 6.63 34.80 -22.49
CA PHE A 875 7.21 35.83 -23.37
C PHE A 875 6.61 35.76 -24.79
N PRO A 876 5.62 36.60 -25.11
CA PRO A 876 4.90 36.52 -26.39
C PRO A 876 5.78 36.85 -27.61
N TRP A 877 6.82 37.67 -27.42
CA TRP A 877 7.75 38.09 -28.47
C TRP A 877 8.92 37.11 -28.69
N ALA A 878 9.08 36.09 -27.85
CA ALA A 878 10.13 35.08 -28.02
C ALA A 878 9.90 34.26 -29.30
N ASN A 879 10.97 33.98 -30.03
CA ASN A 879 10.92 33.26 -31.30
C ASN A 879 11.55 31.85 -31.19
N TRP A 880 11.36 31.03 -32.22
CA TRP A 880 11.82 29.64 -32.22
C TRP A 880 13.35 29.50 -32.23
N MET A 881 14.07 30.44 -32.87
CA MET A 881 15.54 30.47 -32.90
C MET A 881 16.12 30.74 -31.51
N GLY A 882 15.50 31.64 -30.75
CA GLY A 882 15.88 31.92 -29.37
C GLY A 882 15.59 30.74 -28.45
N ALA A 883 14.42 30.10 -28.57
CA ALA A 883 14.13 28.88 -27.80
C ALA A 883 15.15 27.75 -28.10
N PHE A 884 15.45 27.51 -29.38
CA PHE A 884 16.40 26.47 -29.80
C PHE A 884 17.84 26.79 -29.38
N GLY A 885 18.32 28.01 -29.62
CA GLY A 885 19.67 28.44 -29.26
C GLY A 885 19.87 28.54 -27.74
N GLY A 886 18.86 29.00 -27.01
CA GLY A 886 18.83 28.98 -25.55
C GLY A 886 18.95 27.56 -24.99
N PHE A 887 18.22 26.59 -25.55
CA PHE A 887 18.30 25.20 -25.10
C PHE A 887 19.72 24.63 -25.22
N TRP A 888 20.35 24.76 -26.41
CA TRP A 888 21.69 24.22 -26.63
C TRP A 888 22.77 24.92 -25.81
N THR A 889 22.69 26.25 -25.66
CA THR A 889 23.64 26.99 -24.82
C THR A 889 23.54 26.57 -23.35
N GLY A 890 22.33 26.41 -22.81
CA GLY A 890 22.14 25.92 -21.44
C GLY A 890 22.58 24.48 -21.25
N LEU A 891 22.34 23.60 -22.23
CA LEU A 891 22.82 22.22 -22.20
C LEU A 891 24.36 22.14 -22.23
N ILE A 892 25.01 22.94 -23.08
CA ILE A 892 26.48 23.01 -23.17
C ILE A 892 27.08 23.51 -21.85
N VAL A 893 26.54 24.59 -21.28
CA VAL A 893 27.02 25.10 -19.99
C VAL A 893 26.79 24.08 -18.87
N GLY A 894 25.64 23.39 -18.86
CA GLY A 894 25.36 22.33 -17.90
C GLY A 894 26.35 21.16 -17.99
N LEU A 895 26.65 20.70 -19.20
CA LEU A 895 27.66 19.65 -19.44
C LEU A 895 29.06 20.12 -19.04
N TRP A 896 29.41 21.37 -19.32
CA TRP A 896 30.69 21.96 -18.91
C TRP A 896 30.85 22.00 -17.38
N LEU A 897 29.82 22.45 -16.65
CA LEU A 897 29.81 22.45 -15.18
C LEU A 897 29.94 21.02 -14.63
N GLN A 898 29.20 20.07 -15.20
CA GLN A 898 29.24 18.67 -14.75
C GLN A 898 30.59 18.01 -14.98
N ILE A 899 31.15 18.14 -16.18
CA ILE A 899 32.46 17.57 -16.52
C ILE A 899 33.55 18.22 -15.65
N GLY A 900 33.49 19.55 -15.46
CA GLY A 900 34.39 20.26 -14.56
C GLY A 900 34.32 19.75 -13.12
N SER A 901 33.11 19.50 -12.59
CA SER A 901 32.93 18.94 -11.23
C SER A 901 33.42 17.50 -11.07
N LEU A 902 33.55 16.73 -12.17
CA LEU A 902 34.13 15.39 -12.16
C LEU A 902 35.66 15.41 -12.25
N ILE A 903 36.23 16.39 -12.96
CA ILE A 903 37.69 16.56 -13.13
C ILE A 903 38.31 17.21 -11.89
N TYR A 904 37.62 18.19 -11.30
CA TYR A 904 38.04 18.92 -10.10
C TYR A 904 37.10 18.62 -8.92
N PRO A 905 37.19 17.43 -8.31
CA PRO A 905 36.34 17.08 -7.19
C PRO A 905 36.71 17.91 -5.95
N HIS A 906 35.70 18.48 -5.30
CA HIS A 906 35.86 19.08 -3.98
C HIS A 906 35.93 17.95 -2.92
N GLU A 907 36.96 17.92 -2.07
CA GLU A 907 37.03 17.00 -0.92
C GLU A 907 35.87 17.32 0.04
N ARG A 908 34.83 16.49 0.00
CA ARG A 908 33.65 16.63 0.86
C ARG A 908 33.94 15.91 2.16
N GLN A 909 34.27 16.66 3.19
CA GLN A 909 34.53 16.10 4.51
C GLN A 909 33.23 15.54 5.10
N MET A 910 33.19 14.22 5.30
CA MET A 910 32.11 13.57 6.04
C MET A 910 32.17 14.03 7.49
N LEU A 911 31.00 14.15 8.14
CA LEU A 911 30.96 14.45 9.57
C LEU A 911 31.62 13.29 10.36
N PRO A 912 32.29 13.55 11.50
CA PRO A 912 33.11 12.57 12.20
C PRO A 912 32.34 11.29 12.56
N MET A 913 33.00 10.14 12.41
CA MET A 913 32.46 8.80 12.67
C MET A 913 33.36 8.09 13.69
N SER A 914 32.79 7.31 14.61
CA SER A 914 33.53 6.59 15.66
C SER A 914 33.38 5.08 15.50
N THR A 915 34.45 4.35 15.80
CA THR A 915 34.51 2.87 15.84
C THR A 915 34.84 2.35 17.24
N ASP A 916 34.83 3.22 18.26
CA ASP A 916 35.37 2.94 19.60
C ASP A 916 34.60 1.84 20.35
N SER A 917 33.36 1.56 19.93
CA SER A 917 32.48 0.55 20.52
C SER A 917 32.14 -0.61 19.57
N CYS A 918 32.93 -0.78 18.50
CA CYS A 918 32.81 -1.97 17.64
C CYS A 918 33.38 -3.23 18.32
N PRO A 919 32.70 -4.38 18.24
CA PRO A 919 33.27 -5.64 18.71
C PRO A 919 34.55 -5.95 17.91
N SER A 920 35.66 -6.18 18.61
CA SER A 920 36.93 -6.55 17.98
C SER A 920 36.75 -7.88 17.24
N LYS A 921 37.12 -7.91 15.94
CA LYS A 921 37.06 -9.12 15.09
C LYS A 921 37.99 -10.26 15.57
N THR A 922 38.65 -10.12 16.72
CA THR A 922 39.70 -10.98 17.26
C THR A 922 39.24 -11.96 18.36
N GLU A 923 38.02 -11.87 18.89
CA GLU A 923 37.60 -12.67 20.07
C GLU A 923 36.79 -13.95 19.76
N LEU A 924 36.85 -14.49 18.53
CA LEU A 924 36.13 -15.73 18.19
C LEU A 924 36.96 -17.03 18.30
N ASN A 925 38.18 -16.99 18.84
CA ASN A 925 39.06 -18.18 18.87
C ASN A 925 39.53 -18.69 20.24
N ASP A 926 39.36 -18.00 21.35
CA ASP A 926 39.88 -18.50 22.63
C ASP A 926 38.80 -18.72 23.69
N THR A 927 38.29 -19.96 23.71
CA THR A 927 37.80 -20.58 24.95
C THR A 927 38.99 -20.87 25.85
N LEU A 928 39.05 -20.27 27.05
CA LEU A 928 39.45 -20.92 28.32
C LEU A 928 39.30 -19.96 29.51
N SER A 929 38.20 -20.16 30.25
CA SER A 929 38.02 -19.90 31.69
C SER A 929 38.01 -18.46 32.25
N PRO A 930 37.29 -18.25 33.37
CA PRO A 930 36.74 -16.97 33.79
C PRO A 930 37.74 -16.21 34.69
N THR A 931 37.55 -14.91 34.86
CA THR A 931 37.44 -14.17 36.15
C THR A 931 37.38 -12.66 35.84
N TYR A 932 36.77 -11.90 36.75
CA TYR A 932 36.92 -10.45 36.99
C TYR A 932 35.71 -9.55 36.67
N THR A 933 34.85 -9.48 37.70
CA THR A 933 34.44 -8.26 38.41
C THR A 933 33.99 -7.04 37.60
N LEU A 934 32.70 -6.78 37.71
CA LEU A 934 32.06 -5.47 37.60
C LEU A 934 32.79 -4.45 38.50
N ASN A 935 33.39 -3.44 37.90
CA ASN A 935 33.63 -2.16 38.56
C ASN A 935 32.91 -1.06 37.78
N THR A 936 31.81 -0.62 38.38
CA THR A 936 31.15 0.65 38.11
C THR A 936 31.96 1.76 38.76
N GLN A 937 32.73 2.51 37.99
CA GLN A 937 33.10 3.92 38.24
C GLN A 937 33.95 4.42 37.07
N ASP A 938 33.86 5.73 36.83
CA ASP A 938 34.65 6.53 35.86
C ASP A 938 34.02 6.75 34.48
N PHE A 939 32.97 7.59 34.46
CA PHE A 939 32.72 8.50 33.34
C PHE A 939 32.31 9.88 33.90
N TYR A 940 33.31 10.60 34.42
CA TYR A 940 33.27 12.04 34.63
C TYR A 940 34.56 12.66 34.08
N ALA A 941 34.43 13.87 33.52
CA ALA A 941 35.45 14.74 32.90
C ALA A 941 35.82 14.34 31.45
N THR A 942 35.83 15.21 30.43
CA THR A 942 35.99 16.67 30.34
C THR A 942 35.55 17.15 28.95
N SER A 943 35.00 18.36 28.86
CA SER A 943 34.78 19.11 27.61
C SER A 943 35.95 20.10 27.34
N PRO A 944 35.93 20.91 26.26
CA PRO A 944 36.66 20.73 25.01
C PRO A 944 37.86 21.70 24.84
N SER A 945 38.79 21.42 23.93
CA SER A 945 39.83 22.39 23.52
C SER A 945 40.03 22.46 22.00
N PHE A 946 39.93 23.70 21.52
CA PHE A 946 40.21 24.23 20.18
C PHE A 946 41.73 24.44 19.94
N PHE A 947 42.17 24.41 18.67
CA PHE A 947 43.49 24.74 18.08
C PHE A 947 44.65 23.75 18.42
N ASP A 948 45.59 23.36 17.55
CA ASP A 948 46.12 23.97 16.32
C ASP A 948 46.95 22.97 15.46
N SER A 949 47.06 23.24 14.14
CA SER A 949 48.16 23.01 13.14
C SER A 949 49.02 21.71 13.15
N SER A 950 49.57 21.09 12.10
CA SER A 950 49.97 21.38 10.70
C SER A 950 50.44 20.02 10.10
N THR A 951 50.28 19.66 8.82
CA THR A 951 51.12 19.90 7.62
C THR A 951 50.54 18.95 6.55
N THR A 952 50.25 19.31 5.30
CA THR A 952 51.21 19.67 4.23
C THR A 952 50.47 20.40 3.11
N ALA A 953 51.00 21.55 2.69
CA ALA A 953 50.62 22.24 1.47
C ALA A 953 51.62 21.90 0.36
N SER A 954 51.16 21.64 -0.87
CA SER A 954 51.71 22.26 -2.09
C SER A 954 51.00 21.81 -3.37
N THR A 955 50.90 22.77 -4.31
CA THR A 955 50.57 22.71 -5.75
C THR A 955 49.09 22.69 -6.16
N HIS A 956 48.47 23.87 -6.32
CA HIS A 956 47.70 24.31 -7.51
C HIS A 956 47.10 25.72 -7.30
N ASP A 957 47.93 26.76 -7.14
CA ASP A 957 47.47 28.12 -6.78
C ASP A 957 47.20 29.06 -7.98
N SER A 958 47.27 28.57 -9.22
CA SER A 958 47.03 29.38 -10.44
C SER A 958 45.77 29.00 -11.23
N LEU A 959 44.97 28.06 -10.72
CA LEU A 959 43.71 27.60 -11.34
C LEU A 959 42.47 28.05 -10.53
N SER A 960 42.58 29.10 -9.72
CA SER A 960 41.60 29.41 -8.66
C SER A 960 40.32 30.12 -9.12
N THR A 961 40.32 30.86 -10.24
CA THR A 961 39.16 31.70 -10.61
C THR A 961 38.00 30.96 -11.26
N VAL A 962 38.23 29.82 -11.90
CA VAL A 962 37.16 29.00 -12.54
C VAL A 962 36.85 27.76 -11.73
N VAL A 963 37.81 27.23 -10.95
CA VAL A 963 37.62 25.98 -10.18
C VAL A 963 36.50 26.09 -9.13
N TRP A 964 36.26 27.26 -8.55
CA TRP A 964 35.15 27.43 -7.61
C TRP A 964 33.77 27.20 -8.26
N LEU A 965 33.61 27.46 -9.57
CA LEU A 965 32.37 27.18 -10.30
C LEU A 965 32.06 25.69 -10.39
N TYR A 966 33.11 24.84 -10.38
CA TYR A 966 32.96 23.39 -10.36
C TYR A 966 32.64 22.84 -8.98
N HIS A 967 32.78 23.66 -7.93
CA HIS A 967 32.46 23.31 -6.55
C HIS A 967 31.06 23.76 -6.10
N ILE A 968 30.29 24.43 -6.96
CA ILE A 968 28.92 24.85 -6.61
C ILE A 968 28.02 23.64 -6.30
N SER A 969 27.06 23.83 -5.39
CA SER A 969 26.09 22.78 -5.08
C SER A 969 25.32 22.36 -6.33
N TYR A 970 25.16 21.04 -6.52
CA TYR A 970 24.44 20.45 -7.65
C TYR A 970 22.96 20.90 -7.71
N LEU A 971 22.39 21.39 -6.59
CA LEU A 971 21.05 21.99 -6.55
C LEU A 971 20.95 23.25 -7.43
N TYR A 972 22.06 23.96 -7.64
CA TYR A 972 22.10 25.15 -8.51
C TYR A 972 22.25 24.82 -9.99
N TYR A 973 22.52 23.57 -10.38
CA TYR A 973 22.71 23.23 -11.80
C TYR A 973 21.45 23.53 -12.61
N ALA A 974 20.27 23.20 -12.07
CA ALA A 974 19.00 23.52 -12.72
C ALA A 974 18.78 25.03 -12.89
N LEU A 975 19.18 25.84 -11.90
CA LEU A 975 19.11 27.30 -11.98
C LEU A 975 20.09 27.84 -13.02
N ALA A 976 21.34 27.37 -13.00
CA ALA A 976 22.38 27.82 -13.92
C ALA A 976 22.02 27.52 -15.38
N THR A 977 21.56 26.30 -15.66
CA THR A 977 21.12 25.91 -17.01
C THR A 977 19.83 26.61 -17.43
N PHE A 978 18.88 26.84 -16.51
CA PHE A 978 17.70 27.66 -16.78
C PHE A 978 18.07 29.11 -17.13
N LEU A 979 18.90 29.76 -16.30
CA LEU A 979 19.28 31.17 -16.50
C LEU A 979 20.04 31.35 -17.80
N THR A 980 20.98 30.46 -18.11
CA THR A 980 21.70 30.50 -19.38
C THR A 980 20.77 30.31 -20.57
N THR A 981 19.89 29.30 -20.53
CA THR A 981 18.87 29.12 -21.58
C THR A 981 17.95 30.32 -21.72
N PHE A 982 17.49 30.88 -20.60
CA PHE A 982 16.58 32.01 -20.60
C PHE A 982 17.25 33.28 -21.15
N SER A 983 18.42 33.64 -20.63
CA SER A 983 19.16 34.84 -21.03
C SER A 983 19.61 34.79 -22.49
N PHE A 984 20.22 33.67 -22.92
CA PHE A 984 20.61 33.51 -24.33
C PHE A 984 19.39 33.38 -25.24
N GLY A 985 18.31 32.74 -24.80
CA GLY A 985 17.09 32.64 -25.57
C GLY A 985 16.43 34.00 -25.80
N VAL A 986 16.37 34.85 -24.77
CA VAL A 986 15.94 36.25 -24.89
C VAL A 986 16.85 37.02 -25.85
N PHE A 987 18.16 36.96 -25.66
CA PHE A 987 19.14 37.67 -26.49
C PHE A 987 19.03 37.28 -27.96
N ILE A 988 19.03 35.98 -28.25
CA ILE A 988 18.92 35.45 -29.62
C ILE A 988 17.58 35.85 -30.22
N SER A 989 16.46 35.81 -29.48
CA SER A 989 15.16 36.26 -29.99
C SER A 989 15.13 37.75 -30.35
N ILE A 990 15.86 38.59 -29.62
CA ILE A 990 15.99 40.02 -29.95
C ILE A 990 16.83 40.20 -31.22
N VAL A 991 17.96 39.51 -31.33
CA VAL A 991 18.90 39.62 -32.46
C VAL A 991 18.32 39.06 -33.76
N THR A 992 17.61 37.94 -33.69
CA THR A 992 17.06 37.25 -34.87
C THR A 992 15.69 37.79 -35.32
N GLY A 993 15.13 38.76 -34.60
CA GLY A 993 13.84 39.39 -34.87
C GLY A 993 12.72 38.83 -33.99
N PRO A 994 12.05 39.66 -33.16
CA PRO A 994 10.99 39.20 -32.27
C PRO A 994 9.76 38.73 -33.04
N THR A 995 9.06 37.72 -32.49
CA THR A 995 7.78 37.26 -33.05
C THR A 995 6.70 38.33 -32.86
N ASP A 996 5.88 38.57 -33.90
CA ASP A 996 4.75 39.50 -33.81
C ASP A 996 3.68 38.95 -32.86
N SER A 997 3.59 39.55 -31.68
CA SER A 997 2.68 39.13 -30.62
C SER A 997 1.20 39.26 -30.99
N SER A 998 0.86 40.08 -32.00
CA SER A 998 -0.53 40.30 -32.42
C SER A 998 -1.12 39.12 -33.19
N THR A 999 -0.26 38.27 -33.77
CA THR A 999 -0.64 37.07 -34.51
C THR A 999 -0.71 35.82 -33.65
N LEU A 1000 -0.29 35.92 -32.38
CA LEU A 1000 -0.20 34.79 -31.47
C LEU A 1000 -1.56 34.47 -30.84
N ASP A 1001 -1.96 33.19 -30.88
CA ASP A 1001 -3.15 32.70 -30.17
C ASP A 1001 -2.96 32.85 -28.65
N GLY A 1002 -3.87 33.59 -28.02
CA GLY A 1002 -3.86 33.86 -26.58
C GLY A 1002 -3.94 32.61 -25.70
N SER A 1003 -4.44 31.48 -26.22
CA SER A 1003 -4.51 30.20 -25.49
C SER A 1003 -3.16 29.54 -25.25
N LEU A 1004 -2.11 30.00 -25.95
CA LEU A 1004 -0.72 29.53 -25.80
C LEU A 1004 0.07 30.29 -24.71
N LEU A 1005 -0.52 31.35 -24.15
CA LEU A 1005 0.10 32.18 -23.12
C LEU A 1005 -0.50 31.88 -21.75
N SER A 1006 0.33 32.04 -20.73
CA SER A 1006 -0.13 31.90 -19.35
C SER A 1006 -1.12 33.03 -18.99
N PRO A 1007 -2.17 32.74 -18.20
CA PRO A 1007 -3.10 33.77 -17.71
C PRO A 1007 -2.40 34.96 -17.03
N ILE A 1008 -1.24 34.71 -16.39
CA ILE A 1008 -0.48 35.73 -15.69
C ILE A 1008 0.06 36.81 -16.65
N VAL A 1009 0.32 36.47 -17.91
CA VAL A 1009 0.80 37.41 -18.94
C VAL A 1009 -0.28 38.45 -19.22
N PHE A 1010 -1.55 38.06 -19.28
CA PHE A 1010 -2.67 38.97 -19.49
C PHE A 1010 -2.89 39.88 -18.28
N VAL A 1011 -2.73 39.37 -17.06
CA VAL A 1011 -2.79 40.18 -15.83
C VAL A 1011 -1.67 41.23 -15.82
N ILE A 1012 -0.43 40.81 -16.08
CA ILE A 1012 0.73 41.72 -16.15
C ILE A 1012 0.54 42.74 -17.27
N HIS A 1013 0.10 42.30 -18.45
CA HIS A 1013 -0.16 43.19 -19.59
C HIS A 1013 -1.19 44.26 -19.27
N ARG A 1014 -2.29 43.91 -18.57
CA ARG A 1014 -3.29 44.89 -18.09
C ARG A 1014 -2.69 45.91 -17.12
N CYS A 1015 -1.66 45.55 -16.35
CA CYS A 1015 -0.97 46.45 -15.43
C CYS A 1015 0.14 47.30 -16.09
N LEU A 1016 0.53 47.05 -17.36
CA LEU A 1016 1.61 47.79 -18.02
C LEU A 1016 1.23 49.24 -18.41
N PRO A 1017 2.22 50.17 -18.43
CA PRO A 1017 2.05 51.53 -18.98
C PRO A 1017 1.60 51.52 -20.44
N LYS A 1018 0.81 52.52 -20.86
CA LYS A 1018 0.27 52.63 -22.24
C LYS A 1018 1.36 52.59 -23.33
N SER A 1019 2.54 53.14 -23.06
CA SER A 1019 3.69 53.13 -23.96
C SER A 1019 4.21 51.73 -24.30
N ILE A 1020 4.14 50.79 -23.36
CA ILE A 1020 4.57 49.39 -23.54
C ILE A 1020 3.43 48.55 -24.12
N LYS A 1021 2.18 48.78 -23.69
CA LYS A 1021 0.98 48.13 -24.25
C LYS A 1021 0.84 48.31 -25.76
N ASN A 1022 1.21 49.49 -26.27
CA ASN A 1022 1.16 49.76 -27.71
C ASN A 1022 2.22 48.99 -28.51
N LYS A 1023 3.33 48.57 -27.88
CA LYS A 1023 4.41 47.79 -28.50
C LYS A 1023 4.17 46.27 -28.46
N VAL A 1024 3.40 45.78 -27.48
CA VAL A 1024 3.06 44.35 -27.32
C VAL A 1024 1.55 44.22 -27.39
N LYS A 1025 1.00 43.98 -28.57
CA LYS A 1025 -0.44 43.72 -28.75
C LYS A 1025 -0.71 42.23 -28.57
N LEU A 1026 -1.68 41.88 -27.72
CA LEU A 1026 -2.15 40.52 -27.49
C LEU A 1026 -3.59 40.39 -28.01
N GLN A 1027 -3.96 39.22 -28.55
CA GLN A 1027 -5.36 38.89 -28.83
C GLN A 1027 -6.20 38.77 -27.54
N GLU A 1028 -7.52 38.66 -27.67
CA GLU A 1028 -8.46 38.57 -26.54
C GLU A 1028 -8.07 37.48 -25.52
N ASP A 1029 -8.29 37.76 -24.23
CA ASP A 1029 -8.01 36.87 -23.11
C ASP A 1029 -9.03 35.71 -23.08
N PRO A 1030 -8.63 34.47 -23.37
CA PRO A 1030 -9.55 33.34 -23.39
C PRO A 1030 -9.97 32.87 -21.97
N TYR A 1031 -9.45 33.51 -20.90
CA TYR A 1031 -9.60 33.06 -19.52
C TYR A 1031 -10.43 34.02 -18.62
N LEU A 1032 -11.26 34.89 -19.20
CA LEU A 1032 -12.11 35.90 -18.53
C LEU A 1032 -12.58 35.51 -17.10
N GLY A 1033 -11.96 36.11 -16.09
CA GLY A 1033 -12.33 35.91 -14.67
C GLY A 1033 -11.43 36.60 -13.62
N ALA A 1034 -10.20 37.01 -13.95
CA ALA A 1034 -9.31 37.66 -12.99
C ALA A 1034 -9.50 39.20 -12.97
N LYS A 1035 -10.31 39.71 -12.04
CA LYS A 1035 -10.37 41.16 -11.71
C LYS A 1035 -9.16 41.53 -10.83
N CYS A 1036 -8.37 42.51 -11.24
CA CYS A 1036 -7.43 43.17 -10.33
C CYS A 1036 -8.23 44.10 -9.43
N ASN A 1037 -8.39 43.75 -8.15
CA ASN A 1037 -8.92 44.68 -7.16
C ASN A 1037 -7.83 45.70 -6.84
N GLY A 1038 -8.03 46.92 -7.33
CA GLY A 1038 -7.18 48.08 -7.08
C GLY A 1038 -7.62 49.21 -7.98
N THR A 1039 -8.48 50.08 -7.45
CA THR A 1039 -8.94 51.37 -8.00
C THR A 1039 -9.72 51.34 -9.32
N GLU A 1040 -11.02 51.03 -9.23
CA GLU A 1040 -12.13 51.95 -9.52
C GLU A 1040 -13.45 51.17 -9.49
N VAL A 1041 -14.24 51.41 -8.45
CA VAL A 1041 -15.66 51.04 -8.44
C VAL A 1041 -16.37 52.07 -9.30
N ARG A 1042 -16.82 51.68 -10.50
CA ARG A 1042 -17.97 52.32 -11.13
C ARG A 1042 -18.97 51.30 -11.68
N LYS A 1043 -20.22 51.62 -11.36
CA LYS A 1043 -21.51 50.99 -11.61
C LYS A 1043 -21.81 50.83 -13.11
N ASN A 1044 -22.90 50.09 -13.37
CA ASN A 1044 -23.68 49.88 -14.61
C ASN A 1044 -23.21 48.67 -15.42
N GLU A 1045 -24.03 47.75 -15.94
CA GLU A 1045 -25.49 47.61 -16.21
C GLU A 1045 -25.73 46.08 -16.38
N SER A 1046 -26.75 45.45 -15.77
CA SER A 1046 -28.05 45.09 -16.36
C SER A 1046 -28.09 44.67 -17.84
N HIS A 1047 -28.65 43.47 -18.08
CA HIS A 1047 -29.10 42.86 -19.35
C HIS A 1047 -28.05 42.19 -20.26
N LEU A 1048 -27.91 40.86 -20.14
CA LEU A 1048 -28.42 39.83 -21.09
C LEU A 1048 -27.99 38.42 -20.64
#